data_AF-A0A6P7K3I6-F1
#
_entry.id   AF-A0A6P7K3I6-F1
#
_cell.length_a   1.000
_cell.length_b   1.000
_cell.length_c   1.000
_cell.angle_alpha   90.00
_cell.angle_beta   90.00
_cell.angle_gamma   90.00
#
_symmetry.space_group_name_H-M   'P 1'
#
loop_
_entity.id
_entity.type
_entity.pdbx_description
1 polymer ?
#
loop_
_entity_poly.entity_id
_entity_poly.type
_entity_poly.pdbx_seq_one_letter_code
_entity_poly.pdbx_strand_id
1 'polypeptide(L)'
;MDSLKLSHIDEELDSTEVAALCFLCLDFIPRKRLEGVRDGKELFSRLEERGLLKNEVFLSQLLHIIRRADLISFLRKDTRQPMETDANPMLSEYRLMLYKLYDNMTQEYLDKMKLLLINTVGRRQMEMSNTALDVFTEMEKKGLISNTDVTKLYETVLKLNKPLASMVEKYIEGIDRHHQYSLPSANTEEQKERERNYNTPVPVSETRPSWDECVSSDAQAESPSHHNEHKKEDCLQSSMAAKDTVRRNKTAIQQTLCTDYRLILNKVYEKDLITWREYNNLKSINKEDVEGHVVELVDKIMSKGEDTCRAFLDLLQTDKEVIKTFPNLKDIQCNGGVVNQEDSHEKPESPEDVEALQRFEETSIFNNGPLEMETPQKDEPAVGALMKNEGAEKELEASDEAITFMSSIDSLVTVSEGGRDLGKFSVTVEFAHRVQQACVMLHAQSHGAIDDSPCGTTVTAYLTSDLKVLEEDYHEYVKLEGHSLDKRCHMVQRDGKMVINKVTTVGEEVTKESISYPMSVLKGLVTEGSNLLLMRLFALRKKVPEHMTFVSLDQRLNIINTSFSELGVKQLEVGGEDLKVFGVQRIVHSLDDGPSTWQCYFLDDGRLASRGQVGSPVIMRLPQQPLKIEKDFEKVPLVWEEDLQMRSEFLDRKEELKASHISYLRQHPEIRALISDFLQFLLLRKPDDVFPFARDAIASAGGSFTAPQMDRLKLSHIDEELDSTEVAALRFLCLDFIQRKRLEGVRDGKELFLRLEERGLLENEVFLSQLLHIIRRADLISLLRKDTRQPMETDANPMLSEYRVMLYKLYEDMTQENLEKMKFLLSNTLGRRQMEMSNNALDVFTEMEKKGLISNTDVTKLYETVQELDQQLASMVEKYIEGIDRHHQYSLPSANTEEQRIDDTTSLTPPVSETRPSFESISSDAQAEPASHHDETEYYRLHHSPRGYCVIINNEEFQGVLKDRGGTQEDAKALTTVFTRLGFAVVKHNNLTARDIRTEINKLRNYNFINHDALVVCVLSHGEKGSIYGSDEQVVNLRELTGPFTSDKVPTLVGKPKLFFIQACQGSGYQKGSVPYSQHPHLEEREQPEIVTDAGPVPETTVPSDADFLLGMATVPDYKSFRHTNTGSIYIQELCRQLTKSAESPQSDDILTVLTRVNREVSKGVFLSHKQMPEPKYTLTKKLVLRFV
;
A
#
# COMPACT_ATOMS: atom_id res chain seq x y z
N MET A 1 -24.24 -3.07 47.91
CA MET A 1 -23.62 -2.13 46.95
C MET A 1 -24.24 -0.74 47.09
N ASP A 2 -23.77 0.29 46.38
CA ASP A 2 -24.50 1.57 46.29
C ASP A 2 -25.78 1.40 45.45
N SER A 3 -26.93 1.73 46.04
CA SER A 3 -28.25 1.66 45.39
C SER A 3 -28.39 2.58 44.18
N LEU A 4 -27.69 3.71 44.14
CA LEU A 4 -27.72 4.63 43.00
C LEU A 4 -26.94 4.08 41.79
N LYS A 5 -25.82 3.39 42.03
CA LYS A 5 -25.11 2.63 40.98
C LYS A 5 -25.99 1.50 40.45
N LEU A 6 -26.62 0.73 41.35
CA LEU A 6 -27.49 -0.38 40.95
C LEU A 6 -28.74 0.07 40.18
N SER A 7 -29.35 1.23 40.51
CA SER A 7 -30.47 1.74 39.72
C SER A 7 -30.05 2.24 38.34
N HIS A 8 -28.88 2.88 38.21
CA HIS A 8 -28.40 3.31 36.89
C HIS A 8 -28.04 2.10 36.01
N ILE A 9 -27.42 1.06 36.58
CA ILE A 9 -27.14 -0.19 35.86
C ILE A 9 -28.46 -0.91 35.47
N ASP A 10 -29.51 -0.83 36.29
CA ASP A 10 -30.86 -1.36 35.95
C ASP A 10 -31.54 -0.58 34.81
N GLU A 11 -31.40 0.75 34.78
CA GLU A 11 -31.95 1.62 33.73
C GLU A 11 -31.31 1.39 32.35
N GLU A 12 -30.05 0.93 32.32
CA GLU A 12 -29.24 0.72 31.11
C GLU A 12 -29.20 -0.75 30.63
N LEU A 13 -29.90 -1.69 31.30
CA LEU A 13 -29.94 -3.12 30.93
C LEU A 13 -31.27 -3.52 30.29
N ASP A 14 -31.23 -4.19 29.15
CA ASP A 14 -32.41 -4.71 28.47
C ASP A 14 -32.91 -6.07 29.01
N SER A 15 -34.12 -6.47 28.62
CA SER A 15 -34.76 -7.69 29.11
C SER A 15 -34.06 -9.00 28.69
N THR A 16 -33.25 -8.97 27.62
CA THR A 16 -32.42 -10.09 27.18
C THR A 16 -31.10 -10.15 27.95
N GLU A 17 -30.49 -9.00 28.24
CA GLU A 17 -29.32 -8.90 29.12
C GLU A 17 -29.65 -9.34 30.55
N VAL A 18 -30.80 -8.92 31.09
CA VAL A 18 -31.30 -9.39 32.40
C VAL A 18 -31.53 -10.90 32.39
N ALA A 19 -32.05 -11.48 31.30
CA ALA A 19 -32.20 -12.93 31.15
C ALA A 19 -30.84 -13.67 31.08
N ALA A 20 -29.86 -13.11 30.37
CA ALA A 20 -28.49 -13.64 30.31
C ALA A 20 -27.80 -13.60 31.68
N LEU A 21 -27.92 -12.49 32.41
CA LEU A 21 -27.42 -12.35 33.77
C LEU A 21 -28.09 -13.34 34.73
N CYS A 22 -29.42 -13.54 34.61
CA CYS A 22 -30.13 -14.58 35.36
C CYS A 22 -29.59 -15.99 35.05
N PHE A 23 -29.35 -16.32 33.78
CA PHE A 23 -28.78 -17.61 33.38
C PHE A 23 -27.38 -17.84 33.98
N LEU A 24 -26.48 -16.85 33.90
CA LEU A 24 -25.16 -16.92 34.51
C LEU A 24 -25.24 -17.12 36.03
N CYS A 25 -26.23 -16.52 36.68
CA CYS A 25 -26.42 -16.62 38.14
C CYS A 25 -27.02 -17.96 38.62
N LEU A 26 -27.39 -18.91 37.75
CA LEU A 26 -28.03 -20.18 38.14
C LEU A 26 -27.20 -21.06 39.07
N ASP A 27 -25.86 -20.96 39.02
CA ASP A 27 -24.96 -21.71 39.91
C ASP A 27 -24.95 -21.15 41.35
N PHE A 28 -25.34 -19.87 41.53
CA PHE A 28 -25.31 -19.16 42.81
C PHE A 28 -26.68 -18.89 43.41
N ILE A 29 -27.72 -18.76 42.58
CA ILE A 29 -29.12 -18.54 42.97
C ILE A 29 -29.96 -19.70 42.41
N PRO A 30 -30.63 -20.50 43.28
CA PRO A 30 -31.47 -21.59 42.82
C PRO A 30 -32.58 -21.09 41.89
N ARG A 31 -32.70 -21.70 40.71
CA ARG A 31 -33.61 -21.33 39.61
C ARG A 31 -35.00 -20.82 40.02
N LYS A 32 -35.65 -21.46 41.01
CA LYS A 32 -36.96 -21.05 41.57
C LYS A 32 -37.00 -19.64 42.20
N ARG A 33 -35.86 -18.96 42.34
CA ARG A 33 -35.75 -17.55 42.81
C ARG A 33 -35.36 -16.57 41.69
N LEU A 34 -35.13 -17.08 40.47
CA LEU A 34 -34.89 -16.33 39.24
C LEU A 34 -36.05 -16.47 38.25
N GLU A 35 -36.82 -17.57 38.33
CA GLU A 35 -38.09 -17.73 37.61
C GLU A 35 -39.06 -16.57 37.96
N GLY A 36 -39.32 -15.70 36.98
CA GLY A 36 -40.21 -14.55 37.11
C GLY A 36 -39.54 -13.18 37.32
N VAL A 37 -38.20 -13.13 37.40
CA VAL A 37 -37.44 -11.86 37.35
C VAL A 37 -37.67 -11.16 36.02
N ARG A 38 -37.85 -9.83 36.05
CA ARG A 38 -38.19 -9.02 34.86
C ARG A 38 -37.25 -7.83 34.59
N ASP A 39 -36.51 -7.41 35.60
CA ASP A 39 -35.64 -6.25 35.59
C ASP A 39 -34.33 -6.55 36.34
N GLY A 40 -33.28 -5.74 36.08
CA GLY A 40 -31.98 -5.91 36.71
C GLY A 40 -32.04 -5.71 38.21
N LYS A 41 -32.89 -4.81 38.69
CA LYS A 41 -33.15 -4.49 40.10
C LYS A 41 -33.71 -5.66 40.90
N GLU A 42 -34.65 -6.44 40.35
CA GLU A 42 -35.10 -7.67 40.99
C GLU A 42 -33.96 -8.71 41.04
N LEU A 43 -33.14 -8.83 39.99
CA LEU A 43 -31.94 -9.69 40.02
C LEU A 43 -30.90 -9.23 41.06
N PHE A 44 -30.58 -7.94 41.11
CA PHE A 44 -29.62 -7.36 42.05
C PHE A 44 -30.08 -7.52 43.50
N SER A 45 -31.38 -7.39 43.77
CA SER A 45 -31.97 -7.72 45.08
C SER A 45 -31.72 -9.19 45.44
N ARG A 46 -31.88 -10.14 44.51
CA ARG A 46 -31.67 -11.59 44.74
C ARG A 46 -30.19 -11.93 44.92
N LEU A 47 -29.28 -11.17 44.29
CA LEU A 47 -27.83 -11.28 44.45
C LEU A 47 -27.34 -10.67 45.77
N GLU A 48 -27.90 -9.54 46.20
CA GLU A 48 -27.57 -8.89 47.48
C GLU A 48 -28.09 -9.70 48.67
N GLU A 49 -29.29 -10.29 48.58
CA GLU A 49 -29.79 -11.31 49.54
C GLU A 49 -28.81 -12.48 49.73
N ARG A 50 -28.02 -12.81 48.71
CA ARG A 50 -27.00 -13.87 48.75
C ARG A 50 -25.60 -13.37 49.14
N GLY A 51 -25.43 -12.08 49.40
CA GLY A 51 -24.14 -11.47 49.70
C GLY A 51 -23.18 -11.40 48.51
N LEU A 52 -23.67 -11.58 47.28
CA LEU A 52 -22.86 -11.59 46.06
C LEU A 52 -22.52 -10.18 45.57
N LEU A 53 -23.25 -9.16 46.03
CA LEU A 53 -23.01 -7.72 45.78
C LEU A 53 -22.33 -7.00 46.97
N LYS A 54 -21.56 -7.75 47.78
CA LYS A 54 -20.71 -7.21 48.85
C LYS A 54 -19.62 -6.28 48.32
N ASN A 55 -19.05 -6.61 47.15
CA ASN A 55 -18.06 -5.81 46.43
C ASN A 55 -18.46 -5.72 44.95
N GLU A 56 -17.76 -4.87 44.20
CA GLU A 56 -18.07 -4.62 42.78
C GLU A 56 -17.48 -5.66 41.83
N VAL A 57 -16.70 -6.65 42.33
CA VAL A 57 -15.96 -7.60 41.50
C VAL A 57 -16.89 -8.58 40.80
N PHE A 58 -17.84 -9.20 41.51
CA PHE A 58 -18.74 -10.19 40.91
C PHE A 58 -19.70 -9.57 39.89
N LEU A 59 -20.23 -8.37 40.17
CA LEU A 59 -21.04 -7.64 39.20
C LEU A 59 -20.20 -7.18 37.99
N SER A 60 -18.95 -6.73 38.21
CA SER A 60 -18.03 -6.42 37.09
C SER A 60 -17.74 -7.64 36.21
N GLN A 61 -17.61 -8.84 36.80
CA GLN A 61 -17.43 -10.09 36.02
C GLN A 61 -18.67 -10.42 35.19
N LEU A 62 -19.87 -10.33 35.79
CA LEU A 62 -21.13 -10.55 35.09
C LEU A 62 -21.34 -9.57 33.92
N LEU A 63 -21.16 -8.27 34.17
CA LEU A 63 -21.25 -7.22 33.14
C LEU A 63 -20.20 -7.39 32.05
N HIS A 64 -18.97 -7.81 32.39
CA HIS A 64 -17.92 -8.09 31.41
C HIS A 64 -18.28 -9.25 30.48
N ILE A 65 -18.91 -10.31 31.01
CA ILE A 65 -19.30 -11.48 30.22
C ILE A 65 -20.43 -11.15 29.24
N ILE A 66 -21.40 -10.31 29.64
CA ILE A 66 -22.42 -9.77 28.71
C ILE A 66 -21.92 -8.59 27.86
N ARG A 67 -20.59 -8.41 27.73
CA ARG A 67 -19.90 -7.37 26.95
C ARG A 67 -20.14 -5.90 27.38
N ARG A 68 -20.91 -5.64 28.44
CA ARG A 68 -21.22 -4.30 28.98
C ARG A 68 -20.07 -3.68 29.79
N ALA A 69 -18.96 -3.43 29.11
CA ALA A 69 -17.77 -2.79 29.69
C ALA A 69 -17.97 -1.29 30.02
N ASP A 70 -18.92 -0.64 29.35
CA ASP A 70 -19.45 0.69 29.66
C ASP A 70 -19.93 0.77 31.12
N LEU A 71 -20.79 -0.17 31.55
CA LEU A 71 -21.39 -0.18 32.88
C LEU A 71 -20.38 -0.46 33.99
N ILE A 72 -19.28 -1.18 33.69
CA ILE A 72 -18.16 -1.39 34.63
C ILE A 72 -17.46 -0.07 35.00
N SER A 73 -17.48 0.94 34.11
CA SER A 73 -16.86 2.25 34.38
C SER A 73 -17.59 3.04 35.49
N PHE A 74 -18.88 2.82 35.68
CA PHE A 74 -19.71 3.45 36.71
C PHE A 74 -19.53 2.82 38.10
N LEU A 75 -19.17 1.53 38.14
CA LEU A 75 -18.71 0.87 39.36
C LEU A 75 -17.39 1.51 39.85
N ARG A 76 -16.35 1.43 39.02
CA ARG A 76 -14.92 1.65 39.37
C ARG A 76 -14.50 3.04 39.91
N LYS A 77 -15.41 4.00 40.12
CA LYS A 77 -15.05 5.38 40.50
C LYS A 77 -14.67 5.62 41.97
N ASP A 78 -14.94 4.68 42.88
CA ASP A 78 -14.58 4.91 44.30
C ASP A 78 -14.23 3.62 45.08
N THR A 79 -12.93 3.42 45.34
CA THR A 79 -12.40 3.09 46.69
C THR A 79 -10.87 3.04 46.69
N ARG A 80 -10.23 3.89 47.51
CA ARG A 80 -8.83 3.72 47.95
C ARG A 80 -8.79 2.92 49.26
N GLN A 81 -9.18 1.64 49.24
CA GLN A 81 -8.97 0.74 50.38
C GLN A 81 -8.51 -0.66 49.92
N PRO A 82 -7.50 -1.26 50.56
CA PRO A 82 -7.22 -2.68 50.40
C PRO A 82 -8.28 -3.47 51.18
N MET A 83 -9.03 -4.35 50.50
CA MET A 83 -9.81 -5.38 51.18
C MET A 83 -9.02 -6.68 51.25
N GLU A 84 -9.18 -7.36 52.39
CA GLU A 84 -8.48 -8.60 52.74
C GLU A 84 -9.07 -9.83 52.03
N THR A 85 -8.47 -10.98 52.31
CA THR A 85 -8.79 -12.29 51.74
C THR A 85 -10.23 -12.73 52.06
N ASP A 86 -11.10 -12.66 51.06
CA ASP A 86 -12.31 -13.48 50.98
C ASP A 86 -12.44 -13.97 49.53
N ALA A 87 -12.79 -15.25 49.33
CA ALA A 87 -12.77 -15.85 47.99
C ALA A 87 -13.94 -15.34 47.14
N ASN A 88 -13.66 -14.43 46.20
CA ASN A 88 -14.66 -13.93 45.27
C ASN A 88 -15.29 -15.09 44.47
N PRO A 89 -16.63 -15.21 44.42
CA PRO A 89 -17.28 -16.28 43.67
C PRO A 89 -16.97 -16.13 42.18
N MET A 90 -16.38 -17.15 41.57
CA MET A 90 -16.08 -17.16 40.14
C MET A 90 -17.08 -18.04 39.39
N LEU A 91 -17.59 -17.54 38.28
CA LEU A 91 -18.49 -18.28 37.39
C LEU A 91 -17.82 -19.56 36.88
N SER A 92 -18.58 -20.65 36.80
CA SER A 92 -18.06 -21.92 36.31
C SER A 92 -17.72 -21.84 34.82
N GLU A 93 -16.68 -22.56 34.41
CA GLU A 93 -16.33 -22.70 32.98
C GLU A 93 -17.49 -23.29 32.18
N TYR A 94 -18.34 -24.11 32.82
CA TYR A 94 -19.59 -24.62 32.27
C TYR A 94 -20.57 -23.51 31.87
N ARG A 95 -20.87 -22.58 32.79
CA ARG A 95 -21.76 -21.43 32.50
C ARG A 95 -21.15 -20.53 31.43
N LEU A 96 -19.83 -20.32 31.46
CA LEU A 96 -19.13 -19.51 30.47
C LEU A 96 -19.13 -20.17 29.08
N MET A 97 -18.98 -21.49 28.99
CA MET A 97 -19.10 -22.25 27.73
C MET A 97 -20.53 -22.19 27.19
N LEU A 98 -21.56 -22.43 28.01
CA LEU A 98 -22.95 -22.32 27.57
C LEU A 98 -23.31 -20.91 27.11
N TYR A 99 -22.84 -19.87 27.81
CA TYR A 99 -23.05 -18.49 27.40
C TYR A 99 -22.36 -18.17 26.06
N LYS A 100 -21.09 -18.56 25.89
CA LYS A 100 -20.35 -18.38 24.63
C LYS A 100 -20.99 -19.13 23.46
N LEU A 101 -21.60 -20.31 23.69
CA LEU A 101 -22.35 -21.02 22.66
C LEU A 101 -23.61 -20.25 22.24
N TYR A 102 -24.33 -19.62 23.17
CA TYR A 102 -25.48 -18.76 22.86
C TYR A 102 -25.05 -17.49 22.09
N ASP A 103 -24.02 -16.81 22.57
CA ASP A 103 -23.40 -15.60 21.98
C ASP A 103 -22.84 -15.83 20.55
N ASN A 104 -22.75 -17.09 20.10
CA ASN A 104 -22.33 -17.48 18.74
C ASN A 104 -23.40 -18.33 17.99
N MET A 105 -24.65 -18.38 18.47
CA MET A 105 -25.72 -19.20 17.86
C MET A 105 -26.79 -18.34 17.16
N THR A 106 -26.91 -18.50 15.84
CA THR A 106 -27.97 -17.85 15.05
C THR A 106 -29.36 -18.39 15.39
N GLN A 107 -30.40 -17.61 15.10
CA GLN A 107 -31.79 -18.07 15.24
C GLN A 107 -32.08 -19.34 14.43
N GLU A 108 -31.48 -19.47 13.25
CA GLU A 108 -31.60 -20.67 12.40
C GLU A 108 -31.00 -21.92 13.09
N TYR A 109 -29.83 -21.78 13.72
CA TYR A 109 -29.22 -22.86 14.49
C TYR A 109 -30.03 -23.20 15.75
N LEU A 110 -30.60 -22.20 16.41
CA LEU A 110 -31.47 -22.37 17.55
C LEU A 110 -32.76 -23.14 17.17
N ASP A 111 -33.43 -22.80 16.08
CA ASP A 111 -34.65 -23.49 15.66
C ASP A 111 -34.36 -24.89 15.10
N LYS A 112 -33.21 -25.10 14.43
CA LYS A 112 -32.68 -26.45 14.15
C LYS A 112 -32.39 -27.23 15.44
N MET A 113 -31.86 -26.61 16.48
CA MET A 113 -31.61 -27.23 17.79
C MET A 113 -32.92 -27.64 18.47
N LYS A 114 -33.93 -26.77 18.47
CA LYS A 114 -35.29 -27.08 18.96
C LYS A 114 -35.89 -28.27 18.23
N LEU A 115 -35.73 -28.37 16.90
CA LEU A 115 -36.19 -29.51 16.11
C LEU A 115 -35.45 -30.81 16.46
N LEU A 116 -34.13 -30.79 16.66
CA LEU A 116 -33.36 -31.95 17.10
C LEU A 116 -33.75 -32.43 18.52
N LEU A 117 -34.17 -31.51 19.39
CA LEU A 117 -34.51 -31.78 20.79
C LEU A 117 -36.01 -31.95 21.06
N ILE A 118 -36.87 -31.76 20.05
CA ILE A 118 -38.34 -31.78 20.20
C ILE A 118 -38.87 -33.11 20.76
N ASN A 119 -38.17 -34.21 20.48
CA ASN A 119 -38.53 -35.57 20.91
C ASN A 119 -37.84 -36.00 22.21
N THR A 120 -36.80 -35.29 22.68
CA THR A 120 -36.03 -35.64 23.89
C THR A 120 -36.37 -34.74 25.07
N VAL A 121 -36.45 -33.42 24.86
CA VAL A 121 -36.90 -32.45 25.87
C VAL A 121 -38.42 -32.36 25.87
N GLY A 122 -39.03 -32.31 24.68
CA GLY A 122 -40.48 -32.30 24.48
C GLY A 122 -40.96 -31.07 23.72
N ARG A 123 -41.94 -31.29 22.83
CA ARG A 123 -42.54 -30.28 21.95
C ARG A 123 -42.90 -28.98 22.67
N ARG A 124 -43.75 -29.05 23.69
CA ARG A 124 -44.25 -27.87 24.42
C ARG A 124 -43.14 -27.07 25.12
N GLN A 125 -42.07 -27.73 25.54
CA GLN A 125 -40.91 -27.08 26.16
C GLN A 125 -40.10 -26.30 25.11
N MET A 126 -39.84 -26.90 23.94
CA MET A 126 -39.15 -26.23 22.83
C MET A 126 -39.99 -25.10 22.23
N GLU A 127 -41.31 -25.27 22.12
CA GLU A 127 -42.26 -24.22 21.69
C GLU A 127 -42.39 -23.06 22.69
N MET A 128 -41.96 -23.24 23.95
CA MET A 128 -41.89 -22.19 24.98
C MET A 128 -40.47 -21.65 25.20
N SER A 129 -39.46 -22.18 24.50
CA SER A 129 -38.06 -21.74 24.61
C SER A 129 -37.78 -20.71 23.53
N ASN A 130 -37.53 -19.46 23.91
CA ASN A 130 -37.32 -18.38 22.94
C ASN A 130 -35.85 -18.33 22.51
N THR A 131 -34.93 -18.40 23.47
CA THR A 131 -33.47 -18.28 23.32
C THR A 131 -32.74 -19.63 23.37
N ALA A 132 -31.45 -19.66 23.01
CA ALA A 132 -30.61 -20.85 23.22
C ALA A 132 -30.35 -21.11 24.72
N LEU A 133 -30.28 -20.05 25.53
CA LEU A 133 -30.18 -20.17 26.99
C LEU A 133 -31.39 -20.92 27.58
N ASP A 134 -32.62 -20.64 27.10
CA ASP A 134 -33.82 -21.41 27.49
C ASP A 134 -33.68 -22.90 27.12
N VAL A 135 -33.19 -23.20 25.92
CA VAL A 135 -33.00 -24.59 25.45
C VAL A 135 -31.98 -25.33 26.31
N PHE A 136 -30.80 -24.75 26.57
CA PHE A 136 -29.80 -25.34 27.49
C PHE A 136 -30.41 -25.53 28.90
N THR A 137 -31.16 -24.53 29.37
CA THR A 137 -31.84 -24.50 30.66
C THR A 137 -32.96 -25.54 30.79
N GLU A 138 -33.59 -25.99 29.70
CA GLU A 138 -34.48 -27.16 29.70
C GLU A 138 -33.74 -28.50 29.50
N MET A 139 -32.57 -28.51 28.84
CA MET A 139 -31.69 -29.70 28.77
C MET A 139 -31.12 -30.08 30.15
N GLU A 140 -30.65 -29.10 30.93
CA GLU A 140 -30.21 -29.28 32.33
C GLU A 140 -31.34 -29.88 33.18
N LYS A 141 -32.55 -29.30 33.05
CA LYS A 141 -33.78 -29.74 33.73
C LYS A 141 -34.17 -31.19 33.45
N LYS A 142 -33.69 -31.74 32.33
CA LYS A 142 -33.91 -33.12 31.88
C LYS A 142 -32.74 -34.05 32.22
N GLY A 143 -31.64 -33.53 32.77
CA GLY A 143 -30.40 -34.27 32.98
C GLY A 143 -29.71 -34.67 31.67
N LEU A 144 -29.95 -33.94 30.57
CA LEU A 144 -29.29 -34.20 29.28
C LEU A 144 -27.91 -33.55 29.18
N ILE A 145 -27.67 -32.53 29.99
CA ILE A 145 -26.38 -31.84 30.12
C ILE A 145 -26.13 -31.48 31.58
N SER A 146 -24.85 -31.39 31.95
CA SER A 146 -24.34 -30.98 33.26
C SER A 146 -22.90 -30.48 33.12
N ASN A 147 -22.30 -29.96 34.19
CA ASN A 147 -20.88 -29.57 34.21
C ASN A 147 -19.90 -30.76 34.14
N THR A 148 -20.37 -32.01 34.26
CA THR A 148 -19.54 -33.22 34.12
C THR A 148 -19.88 -34.07 32.89
N ASP A 149 -21.02 -33.81 32.26
CA ASP A 149 -21.44 -34.48 31.01
C ASP A 149 -22.12 -33.47 30.09
N VAL A 150 -21.44 -33.12 29.00
CA VAL A 150 -21.95 -32.30 27.89
C VAL A 150 -22.08 -33.10 26.59
N THR A 151 -22.03 -34.43 26.66
CA THR A 151 -22.01 -35.31 25.47
C THR A 151 -23.23 -35.07 24.59
N LYS A 152 -24.42 -34.86 25.18
CA LYS A 152 -25.64 -34.54 24.43
C LYS A 152 -25.64 -33.15 23.81
N LEU A 153 -24.90 -32.20 24.40
CA LEU A 153 -24.69 -30.88 23.80
C LEU A 153 -23.81 -31.01 22.56
N TYR A 154 -22.64 -31.66 22.69
CA TYR A 154 -21.72 -31.90 21.57
C TYR A 154 -22.41 -32.65 20.42
N GLU A 155 -23.10 -33.76 20.70
CA GLU A 155 -23.91 -34.51 19.73
C GLU A 155 -24.94 -33.68 18.96
N THR A 156 -25.48 -32.64 19.60
CA THR A 156 -26.54 -31.79 19.05
C THR A 156 -25.91 -30.66 18.24
N VAL A 157 -24.95 -29.95 18.82
CA VAL A 157 -24.25 -28.83 18.18
C VAL A 157 -23.42 -29.29 16.98
N LEU A 158 -22.82 -30.49 17.00
CA LEU A 158 -22.10 -31.08 15.86
C LEU A 158 -22.99 -31.32 14.63
N LYS A 159 -24.32 -31.43 14.82
CA LYS A 159 -25.30 -31.52 13.73
C LYS A 159 -25.80 -30.15 13.25
N LEU A 160 -25.45 -29.06 13.95
CA LEU A 160 -25.75 -27.68 13.57
C LEU A 160 -24.55 -27.06 12.83
N ASN A 161 -23.37 -27.08 13.48
CA ASN A 161 -22.19 -26.34 13.06
C ASN A 161 -20.92 -26.94 13.69
N LYS A 162 -19.91 -27.28 12.87
CA LYS A 162 -18.65 -27.88 13.34
C LYS A 162 -17.81 -26.94 14.23
N PRO A 163 -17.54 -25.68 13.85
CA PRO A 163 -16.90 -24.70 14.74
C PRO A 163 -17.52 -24.60 16.15
N LEU A 164 -18.85 -24.51 16.26
CA LEU A 164 -19.54 -24.48 17.56
C LEU A 164 -19.35 -25.78 18.36
N ALA A 165 -19.30 -26.93 17.70
CA ALA A 165 -19.06 -28.21 18.37
C ALA A 165 -17.66 -28.28 18.98
N SER A 166 -16.65 -27.71 18.31
CA SER A 166 -15.28 -27.63 18.84
C SER A 166 -15.18 -26.77 20.12
N MET A 167 -16.12 -25.85 20.36
CA MET A 167 -16.21 -25.12 21.63
C MET A 167 -16.65 -26.04 22.79
N VAL A 168 -17.54 -27.01 22.54
CA VAL A 168 -17.93 -28.03 23.52
C VAL A 168 -16.82 -29.08 23.70
N GLU A 169 -16.15 -29.44 22.60
CA GLU A 169 -15.03 -30.39 22.56
C GLU A 169 -13.88 -29.97 23.50
N LYS A 170 -13.46 -28.70 23.42
CA LYS A 170 -12.45 -28.10 24.32
C LYS A 170 -12.85 -28.14 25.80
N TYR A 171 -14.15 -28.13 26.10
CA TYR A 171 -14.65 -28.28 27.48
C TYR A 171 -14.59 -29.75 27.95
N ILE A 172 -14.92 -30.71 27.07
CA ILE A 172 -14.75 -32.15 27.33
C ILE A 172 -13.26 -32.48 27.60
N GLU A 173 -12.35 -31.95 26.78
CA GLU A 173 -10.90 -32.07 26.98
C GLU A 173 -10.43 -31.48 28.32
N GLY A 174 -11.18 -30.55 28.93
CA GLY A 174 -10.94 -30.04 30.28
C GLY A 174 -11.36 -31.05 31.37
N ILE A 175 -12.56 -31.61 31.25
CA ILE A 175 -13.12 -32.59 32.21
C ILE A 175 -12.22 -33.83 32.32
N ASP A 176 -11.79 -34.39 31.19
CA ASP A 176 -10.96 -35.61 31.16
C ASP A 176 -9.59 -35.40 31.83
N ARG A 177 -8.98 -34.23 31.64
CA ARG A 177 -7.71 -33.88 32.33
C ARG A 177 -7.86 -33.80 33.84
N HIS A 178 -9.02 -33.37 34.36
CA HIS A 178 -9.28 -33.39 35.80
C HIS A 178 -9.57 -34.79 36.34
N HIS A 179 -10.10 -35.73 35.54
CA HIS A 179 -10.36 -37.10 35.98
C HIS A 179 -9.10 -37.99 36.04
N GLN A 180 -8.04 -37.68 35.27
CA GLN A 180 -6.81 -38.49 35.27
C GLN A 180 -5.97 -38.39 36.57
N TYR A 181 -6.22 -37.41 37.45
CA TYR A 181 -5.44 -37.20 38.67
C TYR A 181 -6.07 -37.81 39.95
N SER A 182 -6.75 -38.96 39.86
CA SER A 182 -7.37 -39.61 41.02
C SER A 182 -7.33 -41.15 41.04
N LEU A 183 -6.35 -41.68 41.80
CA LEU A 183 -6.24 -43.05 42.34
C LEU A 183 -5.86 -44.18 41.34
N PRO A 184 -5.29 -45.33 41.81
CA PRO A 184 -4.13 -45.45 42.71
C PRO A 184 -3.08 -46.49 42.22
N SER A 185 -1.98 -46.66 42.96
CA SER A 185 -0.74 -47.39 42.58
C SER A 185 -0.79 -48.93 42.59
N ALA A 186 0.01 -49.58 41.72
CA ALA A 186 0.52 -50.95 41.90
C ALA A 186 1.85 -51.21 41.14
N ASN A 187 2.62 -52.21 41.62
CA ASN A 187 3.92 -52.69 41.12
C ASN A 187 3.81 -53.39 39.73
N THR A 188 4.86 -53.78 38.99
CA THR A 188 5.97 -54.68 39.40
C THR A 188 7.14 -54.72 38.39
N GLU A 189 8.29 -55.18 38.86
CA GLU A 189 9.54 -55.42 38.11
C GLU A 189 9.54 -56.70 37.24
N GLU A 190 10.61 -56.80 36.43
CA GLU A 190 11.43 -58.01 36.19
C GLU A 190 11.18 -59.03 35.04
N GLN A 191 12.33 -59.53 34.53
CA GLN A 191 12.62 -60.81 33.85
C GLN A 191 12.07 -61.13 32.43
N LYS A 192 12.95 -60.96 31.43
CA LYS A 192 13.65 -62.04 30.65
C LYS A 192 14.62 -61.41 29.63
N GLU A 193 15.95 -61.61 29.67
CA GLU A 193 16.80 -62.83 29.58
C GLU A 193 17.05 -63.38 28.15
N ARG A 194 18.35 -63.36 27.74
CA ARG A 194 19.07 -64.28 26.81
C ARG A 194 18.65 -64.25 25.31
N GLU A 195 19.50 -64.46 24.30
CA GLU A 195 20.95 -64.81 24.10
C GLU A 195 21.33 -64.44 22.62
N ARG A 196 22.52 -64.56 22.00
CA ARG A 196 23.82 -65.28 22.19
C ARG A 196 24.97 -64.61 21.38
N ASN A 197 26.23 -64.99 21.65
CA ASN A 197 27.48 -64.73 20.90
C ASN A 197 27.43 -65.12 19.37
N TYR A 198 28.30 -64.66 18.45
CA TYR A 198 29.77 -64.96 18.39
C TYR A 198 30.62 -64.19 17.33
N ASN A 199 31.93 -64.07 17.63
CA ASN A 199 33.16 -64.08 16.79
C ASN A 199 33.61 -62.92 15.83
N THR A 200 34.79 -62.40 16.17
CA THR A 200 35.91 -61.82 15.36
C THR A 200 36.73 -62.92 14.60
N PRO A 201 37.77 -62.68 13.73
CA PRO A 201 38.74 -61.55 13.68
C PRO A 201 39.28 -61.07 12.29
N VAL A 202 40.38 -60.28 12.35
CA VAL A 202 41.22 -59.58 11.32
C VAL A 202 42.45 -60.44 10.86
N PRO A 203 43.58 -60.02 10.20
CA PRO A 203 44.00 -58.79 9.42
C PRO A 203 44.94 -59.01 8.14
N VAL A 204 45.61 -57.92 7.66
CA VAL A 204 46.97 -57.77 6.99
C VAL A 204 47.16 -57.73 5.44
N SER A 205 48.12 -56.88 4.98
CA SER A 205 49.05 -56.96 3.78
C SER A 205 48.55 -56.68 2.33
N GLU A 206 49.33 -56.21 1.32
CA GLU A 206 50.67 -55.52 1.23
C GLU A 206 51.00 -54.95 -0.20
N THR A 207 51.82 -53.88 -0.30
CA THR A 207 52.80 -53.50 -1.38
C THR A 207 52.43 -53.11 -2.86
N ARG A 208 53.39 -52.45 -3.55
CA ARG A 208 53.51 -51.99 -4.98
C ARG A 208 54.33 -53.03 -5.84
N PRO A 209 54.98 -52.79 -7.04
CA PRO A 209 55.08 -51.61 -7.97
C PRO A 209 55.21 -51.86 -9.52
N SER A 210 55.29 -50.77 -10.33
CA SER A 210 56.04 -50.61 -11.63
C SER A 210 55.52 -51.38 -12.89
N TRP A 211 55.79 -51.05 -14.18
CA TRP A 211 56.87 -50.32 -14.91
C TRP A 211 56.39 -49.63 -16.23
N ASP A 212 57.01 -48.48 -16.58
CA ASP A 212 57.60 -47.99 -17.88
C ASP A 212 56.82 -48.03 -19.25
N GLU A 213 57.18 -47.35 -20.37
CA GLU A 213 58.43 -46.67 -20.84
C GLU A 213 58.17 -45.61 -22.00
N CYS A 214 58.90 -44.46 -22.03
CA CYS A 214 59.57 -43.73 -23.17
C CYS A 214 58.93 -43.38 -24.57
N VAL A 215 59.38 -42.39 -25.41
CA VAL A 215 60.20 -41.12 -25.31
C VAL A 215 60.24 -40.27 -26.65
N SER A 216 60.52 -38.94 -26.61
CA SER A 216 61.05 -38.01 -27.69
C SER A 216 60.23 -37.69 -28.99
N SER A 217 60.46 -36.61 -29.79
CA SER A 217 61.06 -35.23 -29.64
C SER A 217 60.93 -34.31 -30.90
N ASP A 218 60.74 -33.00 -30.69
CA ASP A 218 61.29 -31.78 -31.37
C ASP A 218 61.36 -31.47 -32.91
N ALA A 219 61.03 -30.18 -33.22
CA ALA A 219 61.74 -29.19 -34.08
C ALA A 219 61.38 -28.85 -35.58
N GLN A 220 61.09 -27.54 -35.78
CA GLN A 220 61.52 -26.57 -36.84
C GLN A 220 60.94 -26.47 -38.29
N ALA A 221 60.31 -25.29 -38.53
CA ALA A 221 60.52 -24.28 -39.59
C ALA A 221 60.38 -24.54 -41.12
N GLU A 222 59.64 -23.65 -41.84
CA GLU A 222 60.17 -22.78 -42.94
C GLU A 222 59.12 -21.74 -43.47
N SER A 223 59.53 -20.83 -44.37
CA SER A 223 58.73 -19.77 -45.08
C SER A 223 59.44 -19.38 -46.39
N PRO A 224 58.82 -18.72 -47.42
CA PRO A 224 59.00 -17.25 -47.60
C PRO A 224 58.04 -16.45 -48.55
N SER A 225 58.23 -15.11 -48.56
CA SER A 225 58.06 -14.10 -49.68
C SER A 225 56.66 -13.76 -50.26
N HIS A 226 56.36 -12.61 -50.90
CA HIS A 226 57.07 -11.40 -51.44
C HIS A 226 56.22 -10.10 -51.24
N HIS A 227 56.75 -8.89 -50.94
CA HIS A 227 57.20 -7.75 -51.81
C HIS A 227 56.15 -7.12 -52.79
N ASN A 228 56.04 -5.79 -53.07
CA ASN A 228 56.66 -4.56 -52.50
C ASN A 228 55.91 -3.23 -52.88
N GLU A 229 56.08 -2.18 -52.04
CA GLU A 229 56.28 -0.72 -52.29
C GLU A 229 55.47 0.20 -53.28
N HIS A 230 54.89 1.29 -52.69
CA HIS A 230 55.02 2.74 -53.02
C HIS A 230 54.68 3.36 -54.43
N LYS A 231 53.70 4.30 -54.52
CA LYS A 231 53.90 5.80 -54.58
C LYS A 231 52.64 6.68 -54.85
N LYS A 232 52.80 7.98 -54.56
CA LYS A 232 51.93 9.20 -54.63
C LYS A 232 51.16 9.51 -55.93
N GLU A 233 50.08 10.32 -55.74
CA GLU A 233 49.45 11.32 -56.66
C GLU A 233 48.92 10.82 -58.03
N ASP A 234 47.82 11.34 -58.62
CA ASP A 234 47.29 12.72 -58.60
C ASP A 234 45.73 12.81 -58.73
N CYS A 235 45.18 14.02 -58.79
CA CYS A 235 43.75 14.35 -58.63
C CYS A 235 42.89 14.36 -59.91
N LEU A 236 41.63 13.92 -59.80
CA LEU A 236 40.52 14.31 -60.69
C LEU A 236 39.22 14.43 -59.87
N GLN A 237 38.49 15.54 -60.04
CA GLN A 237 37.21 15.76 -59.34
C GLN A 237 36.11 14.84 -59.92
N SER A 238 35.46 14.06 -59.07
CA SER A 238 34.17 13.44 -59.36
C SER A 238 33.14 13.94 -58.36
N SER A 239 32.01 14.44 -58.85
CA SER A 239 30.85 14.67 -57.99
C SER A 239 30.45 13.35 -57.30
N MET A 240 30.01 13.40 -56.05
CA MET A 240 29.53 12.20 -55.38
C MET A 240 28.25 11.70 -56.06
N ALA A 241 28.24 10.43 -56.47
CA ALA A 241 27.05 9.79 -57.00
C ALA A 241 25.90 9.89 -55.99
N ALA A 242 24.70 10.21 -56.44
CA ALA A 242 23.51 10.31 -55.60
C ALA A 242 23.25 8.99 -54.84
N LYS A 243 23.52 7.85 -55.49
CA LYS A 243 23.48 6.52 -54.87
C LYS A 243 24.47 6.36 -53.72
N ASP A 244 25.66 6.96 -53.79
CA ASP A 244 26.63 6.95 -52.70
C ASP A 244 26.32 7.99 -51.62
N THR A 245 25.60 9.06 -51.94
CA THR A 245 25.03 10.00 -50.95
C THR A 245 23.87 9.36 -50.17
N VAL A 246 22.96 8.64 -50.84
CA VAL A 246 21.93 7.80 -50.20
C VAL A 246 22.58 6.69 -49.37
N ARG A 247 23.65 6.05 -49.88
CA ARG A 247 24.37 4.98 -49.16
C ARG A 247 25.05 5.47 -47.87
N ARG A 248 25.76 6.61 -47.90
CA ARG A 248 26.41 7.17 -46.69
C ARG A 248 25.38 7.58 -45.64
N ASN A 249 24.29 8.21 -46.08
CA ASN A 249 23.21 8.64 -45.19
C ASN A 249 22.13 7.57 -44.95
N LYS A 250 22.35 6.31 -45.37
CA LYS A 250 21.29 5.28 -45.43
C LYS A 250 20.58 5.11 -44.09
N THR A 251 21.34 4.95 -43.01
CA THR A 251 20.82 4.77 -41.66
C THR A 251 19.99 5.97 -41.20
N ALA A 252 20.49 7.19 -41.41
CA ALA A 252 19.79 8.42 -41.03
C ALA A 252 18.50 8.64 -41.84
N ILE A 253 18.53 8.35 -43.15
CA ILE A 253 17.35 8.38 -44.02
C ILE A 253 16.32 7.34 -43.55
N GLN A 254 16.73 6.11 -43.26
CA GLN A 254 15.85 5.04 -42.80
C GLN A 254 15.22 5.39 -41.44
N GLN A 255 16.02 5.77 -40.44
CA GLN A 255 15.55 6.16 -39.11
C GLN A 255 14.56 7.33 -39.17
N THR A 256 14.85 8.36 -39.98
CA THR A 256 13.96 9.53 -40.11
C THR A 256 12.63 9.16 -40.78
N LEU A 257 12.67 8.34 -41.84
CA LEU A 257 11.47 7.96 -42.60
C LEU A 257 10.58 6.92 -41.90
N CYS A 258 11.07 6.26 -40.85
CA CYS A 258 10.24 5.37 -40.02
C CYS A 258 9.13 6.09 -39.25
N THR A 259 9.22 7.41 -39.05
CA THR A 259 8.19 8.16 -38.29
C THR A 259 6.86 8.32 -39.06
N ASP A 260 6.89 8.36 -40.39
CA ASP A 260 5.72 8.11 -41.25
C ASP A 260 6.13 7.46 -42.58
N TYR A 261 6.34 6.14 -42.53
CA TYR A 261 6.67 5.36 -43.72
C TYR A 261 5.59 5.42 -44.81
N ARG A 262 4.33 5.73 -44.47
CA ARG A 262 3.19 5.71 -45.40
C ARG A 262 3.17 6.95 -46.27
N LEU A 263 3.46 8.12 -45.69
CA LEU A 263 3.62 9.36 -46.45
C LEU A 263 4.70 9.19 -47.53
N ILE A 264 5.90 8.73 -47.16
CA ILE A 264 6.99 8.57 -48.13
C ILE A 264 6.74 7.43 -49.12
N LEU A 265 6.20 6.28 -48.71
CA LEU A 265 5.85 5.18 -49.62
C LEU A 265 4.82 5.61 -50.67
N ASN A 266 3.84 6.43 -50.28
CA ASN A 266 2.88 7.02 -51.22
C ASN A 266 3.56 8.04 -52.14
N LYS A 267 4.39 8.96 -51.63
CA LYS A 267 5.09 9.98 -52.43
C LYS A 267 6.07 9.37 -53.44
N VAL A 268 6.81 8.34 -53.05
CA VAL A 268 7.76 7.62 -53.92
C VAL A 268 7.04 6.86 -55.04
N TYR A 269 5.79 6.44 -54.82
CA TYR A 269 4.91 5.91 -55.88
C TYR A 269 4.28 7.04 -56.73
N GLU A 270 3.86 8.16 -56.12
CA GLU A 270 3.34 9.36 -56.81
C GLU A 270 4.33 9.97 -57.82
N LYS A 271 5.64 9.79 -57.58
CA LYS A 271 6.73 10.23 -58.48
C LYS A 271 7.28 9.12 -59.40
N ASP A 272 6.56 8.01 -59.59
CA ASP A 272 6.94 6.87 -60.45
C ASP A 272 8.30 6.19 -60.12
N LEU A 273 8.90 6.45 -58.96
CA LEU A 273 10.20 5.88 -58.57
C LEU A 273 10.09 4.37 -58.28
N ILE A 274 8.92 3.93 -57.79
CA ILE A 274 8.54 2.52 -57.65
C ILE A 274 7.31 2.21 -58.50
N THR A 275 7.24 1.01 -59.07
CA THR A 275 6.08 0.57 -59.85
C THR A 275 4.93 0.14 -58.94
N TRP A 276 3.70 0.12 -59.45
CA TRP A 276 2.50 -0.32 -58.71
C TRP A 276 2.65 -1.72 -58.08
N ARG A 277 3.38 -2.63 -58.74
CA ARG A 277 3.67 -3.97 -58.22
C ARG A 277 4.66 -3.93 -57.05
N GLU A 278 5.67 -3.06 -57.11
CA GLU A 278 6.62 -2.87 -56.03
C GLU A 278 5.97 -2.16 -54.82
N TYR A 279 5.14 -1.14 -55.06
CA TYR A 279 4.31 -0.47 -54.04
C TYR A 279 3.38 -1.47 -53.33
N ASN A 280 2.67 -2.33 -54.06
CA ASN A 280 1.79 -3.34 -53.45
C ASN A 280 2.57 -4.43 -52.70
N ASN A 281 3.75 -4.85 -53.19
CA ASN A 281 4.61 -5.77 -52.46
C ASN A 281 5.06 -5.15 -51.13
N LEU A 282 5.58 -3.92 -51.15
CA LEU A 282 6.00 -3.18 -49.95
C LEU A 282 4.82 -3.00 -48.97
N LYS A 283 3.63 -2.69 -49.48
CA LYS A 283 2.38 -2.54 -48.71
C LYS A 283 1.79 -3.87 -48.21
N SER A 284 2.36 -5.01 -48.61
CA SER A 284 1.97 -6.36 -48.17
C SER A 284 2.90 -6.96 -47.10
N ILE A 285 3.97 -6.24 -46.74
CA ILE A 285 4.78 -6.53 -45.55
C ILE A 285 3.89 -6.38 -44.30
N ASN A 286 4.17 -7.15 -43.24
CA ASN A 286 3.32 -7.14 -42.04
C ASN A 286 3.20 -5.72 -41.46
N LYS A 287 1.98 -5.28 -41.13
CA LYS A 287 1.66 -3.90 -40.71
C LYS A 287 2.38 -3.46 -39.42
N GLU A 288 2.91 -4.41 -38.67
CA GLU A 288 3.63 -4.22 -37.40
C GLU A 288 5.13 -3.96 -37.62
N ASP A 289 5.67 -4.31 -38.80
CA ASP A 289 7.09 -4.15 -39.14
C ASP A 289 7.34 -2.85 -39.93
N VAL A 290 7.28 -1.71 -39.22
CA VAL A 290 7.47 -0.37 -39.81
C VAL A 290 8.91 -0.18 -40.33
N GLU A 291 9.90 -0.73 -39.64
CA GLU A 291 11.31 -0.59 -40.03
C GLU A 291 11.60 -1.41 -41.30
N GLY A 292 11.14 -2.65 -41.39
CA GLY A 292 11.27 -3.49 -42.60
C GLY A 292 10.65 -2.86 -43.84
N HIS A 293 9.50 -2.18 -43.72
CA HIS A 293 8.91 -1.41 -44.83
C HIS A 293 9.85 -0.32 -45.36
N VAL A 294 10.52 0.43 -44.47
CA VAL A 294 11.44 1.52 -44.87
C VAL A 294 12.79 0.98 -45.34
N VAL A 295 13.27 -0.11 -44.74
CA VAL A 295 14.50 -0.78 -45.14
C VAL A 295 14.37 -1.31 -46.57
N GLU A 296 13.35 -2.12 -46.84
CA GLU A 296 13.06 -2.67 -48.16
C GLU A 296 12.82 -1.54 -49.18
N LEU A 297 12.12 -0.46 -48.82
CA LEU A 297 11.90 0.71 -49.69
C LEU A 297 13.21 1.42 -50.09
N VAL A 298 14.09 1.73 -49.13
CA VAL A 298 15.34 2.45 -49.40
C VAL A 298 16.34 1.57 -50.16
N ASP A 299 16.46 0.28 -49.82
CA ASP A 299 17.25 -0.66 -50.61
C ASP A 299 16.68 -0.87 -52.02
N LYS A 300 15.34 -0.83 -52.18
CA LYS A 300 14.71 -0.89 -53.50
C LYS A 300 15.05 0.34 -54.36
N ILE A 301 15.03 1.54 -53.79
CA ILE A 301 15.47 2.76 -54.48
C ILE A 301 16.95 2.68 -54.85
N MET A 302 17.83 2.27 -53.93
CA MET A 302 19.24 2.05 -54.25
C MET A 302 19.45 0.99 -55.34
N SER A 303 18.63 -0.06 -55.40
CA SER A 303 18.73 -1.11 -56.42
C SER A 303 18.44 -0.61 -57.83
N LYS A 304 17.53 0.38 -57.99
CA LYS A 304 17.08 0.92 -59.27
C LYS A 304 18.10 1.80 -59.99
N GLY A 305 19.11 2.30 -59.28
CA GLY A 305 20.25 3.00 -59.88
C GLY A 305 20.34 4.48 -59.57
N GLU A 306 21.32 5.12 -60.19
CA GLU A 306 21.81 6.46 -59.84
C GLU A 306 20.76 7.56 -60.03
N ASP A 307 20.02 7.56 -61.14
CA ASP A 307 19.02 8.60 -61.41
C ASP A 307 17.78 8.47 -60.51
N THR A 308 17.39 7.25 -60.12
CA THR A 308 16.34 7.01 -59.11
C THR A 308 16.80 7.46 -57.72
N CYS A 309 18.08 7.27 -57.38
CA CYS A 309 18.64 7.78 -56.12
C CYS A 309 18.65 9.32 -56.10
N ARG A 310 18.94 9.97 -57.24
CA ARG A 310 18.92 11.43 -57.36
C ARG A 310 17.51 11.99 -57.21
N ALA A 311 16.55 11.47 -57.98
CA ALA A 311 15.15 11.89 -57.88
C ALA A 311 14.52 11.59 -56.50
N PHE A 312 15.03 10.59 -55.78
CA PHE A 312 14.65 10.34 -54.39
C PHE A 312 15.24 11.39 -53.42
N LEU A 313 16.53 11.76 -53.55
CA LEU A 313 17.09 12.87 -52.76
C LEU A 313 16.38 14.20 -53.06
N ASP A 314 16.09 14.49 -54.33
CA ASP A 314 15.32 15.67 -54.73
C ASP A 314 13.92 15.67 -54.09
N LEU A 315 13.25 14.51 -54.03
CA LEU A 315 11.96 14.35 -53.33
C LEU A 315 12.06 14.67 -51.83
N LEU A 316 13.10 14.17 -51.15
CA LEU A 316 13.34 14.43 -49.73
C LEU A 316 13.69 15.90 -49.43
N GLN A 317 14.35 16.59 -50.37
CA GLN A 317 14.83 17.96 -50.19
C GLN A 317 13.88 19.04 -50.74
N THR A 318 12.86 18.70 -51.55
CA THR A 318 12.00 19.70 -52.24
C THR A 318 10.48 19.54 -52.09
N ASP A 319 9.93 18.36 -51.76
CA ASP A 319 8.47 18.22 -51.60
C ASP A 319 8.01 18.81 -50.26
N LYS A 320 7.02 19.71 -50.32
CA LYS A 320 6.58 20.51 -49.16
C LYS A 320 5.95 19.70 -48.05
N GLU A 321 5.33 18.55 -48.36
CA GLU A 321 4.76 17.68 -47.33
C GLU A 321 5.86 16.81 -46.70
N VAL A 322 6.81 16.34 -47.51
CA VAL A 322 7.98 15.59 -47.05
C VAL A 322 8.86 16.45 -46.14
N ILE A 323 9.18 17.69 -46.52
CA ILE A 323 9.96 18.62 -45.67
C ILE A 323 9.21 19.01 -44.40
N LYS A 324 7.87 19.17 -44.45
CA LYS A 324 7.07 19.51 -43.27
C LYS A 324 7.08 18.39 -42.22
N THR A 325 7.04 17.13 -42.67
CA THR A 325 7.04 15.95 -41.78
C THR A 325 8.46 15.54 -41.37
N PHE A 326 9.45 15.72 -42.25
CA PHE A 326 10.84 15.29 -42.07
C PHE A 326 11.85 16.43 -42.31
N PRO A 327 11.79 17.54 -41.54
CA PRO A 327 12.60 18.75 -41.82
C PRO A 327 14.11 18.49 -41.85
N ASN A 328 14.59 17.50 -41.08
CA ASN A 328 16.00 17.11 -40.97
C ASN A 328 16.59 16.53 -42.28
N LEU A 329 15.76 16.09 -43.24
CA LEU A 329 16.23 15.51 -44.51
C LEU A 329 16.70 16.58 -45.52
N LYS A 330 16.43 17.85 -45.24
CA LYS A 330 16.71 18.97 -46.14
C LYS A 330 18.21 19.17 -46.41
N ASP A 331 19.06 19.00 -45.39
CA ASP A 331 20.47 19.43 -45.43
C ASP A 331 21.48 18.25 -45.46
N ILE A 332 21.02 17.07 -45.93
CA ILE A 332 21.67 15.75 -45.86
C ILE A 332 23.04 15.58 -46.57
N GLN A 333 23.59 16.66 -47.14
CA GLN A 333 24.81 16.64 -47.95
C GLN A 333 26.09 17.06 -47.18
N CYS A 334 25.97 17.60 -45.96
CA CYS A 334 27.11 18.18 -45.24
C CYS A 334 27.22 17.72 -43.77
N ASN A 335 28.13 16.77 -43.49
CA ASN A 335 29.02 16.83 -42.32
C ASN A 335 30.12 15.75 -42.37
N GLY A 336 31.34 16.09 -41.97
CA GLY A 336 32.46 15.15 -41.87
C GLY A 336 33.83 15.82 -41.86
N GLY A 337 34.46 15.92 -40.69
CA GLY A 337 35.82 16.46 -40.52
C GLY A 337 36.06 17.01 -39.12
N VAL A 338 37.16 16.60 -38.47
CA VAL A 338 37.61 17.10 -37.15
C VAL A 338 38.62 18.23 -37.34
N VAL A 339 38.58 19.27 -36.50
CA VAL A 339 39.58 20.35 -36.47
C VAL A 339 39.97 20.69 -35.02
N ASN A 340 41.27 20.81 -34.76
CA ASN A 340 41.85 21.37 -33.53
C ASN A 340 42.35 22.81 -33.77
N GLN A 341 42.80 23.47 -32.70
CA GLN A 341 43.08 24.91 -32.59
C GLN A 341 44.08 25.54 -33.59
N GLU A 342 43.99 26.89 -33.61
CA GLU A 342 45.07 27.89 -33.79
C GLU A 342 45.42 28.49 -35.19
N ASP A 343 44.90 29.73 -35.39
CA ASP A 343 45.68 31.00 -35.41
C ASP A 343 45.91 31.79 -36.74
N SER A 344 45.91 33.12 -36.56
CA SER A 344 46.50 34.20 -37.37
C SER A 344 45.82 34.72 -38.67
N HIS A 345 45.56 36.05 -38.66
CA HIS A 345 45.50 37.04 -39.76
C HIS A 345 44.50 36.83 -40.95
N GLU A 346 44.04 37.84 -41.69
CA GLU A 346 44.57 39.21 -41.93
C GLU A 346 43.47 40.32 -41.94
N LYS A 347 43.67 41.45 -42.65
CA LYS A 347 42.94 42.74 -42.46
C LYS A 347 41.93 43.13 -43.56
N PRO A 348 41.06 44.16 -43.33
CA PRO A 348 39.86 44.42 -44.14
C PRO A 348 40.00 45.57 -45.17
N GLU A 349 38.95 45.76 -45.99
CA GLU A 349 38.65 46.99 -46.73
C GLU A 349 37.25 47.55 -46.38
N SER A 350 36.95 48.80 -46.77
CA SER A 350 35.84 49.67 -46.30
C SER A 350 35.46 50.68 -47.41
N PRO A 351 34.62 51.73 -47.20
CA PRO A 351 33.54 52.02 -46.23
C PRO A 351 32.16 51.97 -46.98
N GLU A 352 31.06 52.75 -46.85
CA GLU A 352 30.49 53.93 -46.13
C GLU A 352 28.96 53.64 -45.93
N ASP A 353 28.06 54.38 -45.27
CA ASP A 353 28.01 55.60 -44.43
C ASP A 353 28.54 55.37 -42.98
N VAL A 354 28.64 56.30 -42.01
CA VAL A 354 28.21 57.70 -41.74
C VAL A 354 27.02 57.93 -40.78
N GLU A 355 27.36 57.94 -39.49
CA GLU A 355 26.91 58.80 -38.36
C GLU A 355 25.45 59.26 -38.16
N ALA A 356 24.85 58.81 -37.03
CA ALA A 356 24.56 59.64 -35.84
C ALA A 356 24.12 58.70 -34.68
N LEU A 357 24.46 58.88 -33.39
CA LEU A 357 25.04 60.00 -32.62
C LEU A 357 26.32 59.58 -31.86
N GLN A 358 27.09 60.55 -31.36
CA GLN A 358 28.37 60.37 -30.65
C GLN A 358 28.38 60.94 -29.22
N ARG A 359 29.17 60.30 -28.33
CA ARG A 359 29.70 60.83 -27.03
C ARG A 359 28.62 61.08 -25.95
N PHE A 360 28.92 61.01 -24.63
CA PHE A 360 30.08 61.59 -23.92
C PHE A 360 30.65 60.74 -22.77
N GLU A 361 31.98 60.73 -22.71
CA GLU A 361 32.95 60.81 -21.58
C GLU A 361 32.63 60.14 -20.23
N GLU A 362 33.49 59.35 -19.56
CA GLU A 362 34.96 59.26 -19.37
C GLU A 362 35.54 59.86 -18.05
N THR A 363 36.32 59.01 -17.36
CA THR A 363 37.49 59.30 -16.47
C THR A 363 37.37 59.83 -15.01
N SER A 364 37.77 58.93 -14.09
CA SER A 364 38.84 59.08 -13.06
C SER A 364 38.56 59.64 -11.64
N ILE A 365 39.06 58.92 -10.59
CA ILE A 365 40.27 59.27 -9.78
C ILE A 365 40.53 58.24 -8.62
N PHE A 366 41.76 57.68 -8.62
CA PHE A 366 42.61 57.05 -7.58
C PHE A 366 42.10 56.47 -6.22
N ASN A 367 42.26 55.13 -6.11
CA ASN A 367 43.08 54.34 -5.15
C ASN A 367 43.17 54.65 -3.64
N ASN A 368 42.87 53.64 -2.79
CA ASN A 368 43.89 52.77 -2.16
C ASN A 368 43.23 51.53 -1.47
N GLY A 369 43.95 50.38 -1.40
CA GLY A 369 43.44 49.08 -0.92
C GLY A 369 43.93 48.67 0.50
N PRO A 370 44.00 47.36 0.88
CA PRO A 370 44.06 46.17 0.01
C PRO A 370 43.17 44.94 0.37
N LEU A 371 42.88 44.13 -0.67
CA LEU A 371 42.80 42.65 -0.73
C LEU A 371 42.10 41.84 0.39
N GLU A 372 40.91 41.31 0.06
CA GLU A 372 40.56 39.88 0.22
C GLU A 372 39.96 39.38 -1.12
N MET A 373 39.84 38.06 -1.33
CA MET A 373 39.47 37.48 -2.64
C MET A 373 38.04 36.92 -2.68
N GLU A 374 37.18 37.48 -3.54
CA GLU A 374 35.90 36.87 -3.93
C GLU A 374 36.03 36.11 -5.26
N THR A 375 35.30 35.01 -5.39
CA THR A 375 35.25 34.19 -6.62
C THR A 375 34.23 34.75 -7.63
N PRO A 376 34.52 34.72 -8.94
CA PRO A 376 33.71 35.43 -9.94
C PRO A 376 32.35 34.78 -10.21
N GLN A 377 31.34 35.62 -10.43
CA GLN A 377 30.09 35.23 -11.08
C GLN A 377 30.36 34.79 -12.53
N LYS A 378 29.58 33.82 -13.02
CA LYS A 378 29.41 33.54 -14.45
C LYS A 378 28.01 33.98 -14.88
N ASP A 379 27.92 34.47 -16.10
CA ASP A 379 26.71 35.03 -16.69
C ASP A 379 25.59 33.98 -16.91
N GLU A 380 24.34 34.44 -16.91
CA GLU A 380 23.18 33.61 -17.22
C GLU A 380 23.13 33.26 -18.73
N PRO A 381 22.95 31.98 -19.12
CA PRO A 381 22.66 31.64 -20.51
C PRO A 381 21.23 32.05 -20.88
N ALA A 382 21.06 32.70 -22.03
CA ALA A 382 19.77 33.21 -22.47
C ALA A 382 18.75 32.08 -22.73
N VAL A 383 17.70 32.01 -21.91
CA VAL A 383 16.66 30.96 -22.00
C VAL A 383 15.73 31.23 -23.20
N GLY A 384 15.94 30.45 -24.26
CA GLY A 384 15.06 30.46 -25.44
C GLY A 384 13.71 29.79 -25.17
N ALA A 385 12.65 30.59 -25.02
CA ALA A 385 11.23 30.24 -25.19
C ALA A 385 10.80 28.80 -24.84
N LEU A 386 10.72 28.50 -23.54
CA LEU A 386 10.00 27.31 -23.03
C LEU A 386 8.52 27.35 -23.45
N MET A 387 8.06 26.32 -24.15
CA MET A 387 6.64 26.12 -24.48
C MET A 387 5.83 25.86 -23.20
N LYS A 388 4.74 26.61 -23.01
CA LYS A 388 3.83 26.47 -21.86
C LYS A 388 2.87 25.29 -22.02
N ASN A 389 3.28 24.09 -21.59
CA ASN A 389 2.37 22.94 -21.45
C ASN A 389 1.52 23.03 -20.17
N GLU A 390 0.61 24.01 -20.10
CA GLU A 390 -0.29 24.23 -18.94
C GLU A 390 -1.34 23.10 -18.73
N GLY A 391 -1.42 22.13 -19.66
CA GLY A 391 -2.25 20.92 -19.50
C GLY A 391 -1.58 19.78 -18.73
N ALA A 392 -0.25 19.63 -18.83
CA ALA A 392 0.44 18.43 -18.36
C ALA A 392 0.46 18.27 -16.82
N GLU A 393 0.33 19.38 -16.08
CA GLU A 393 0.36 19.35 -14.61
C GLU A 393 -0.86 18.63 -14.01
N LYS A 394 -2.04 18.80 -14.62
CA LYS A 394 -3.27 18.12 -14.18
C LYS A 394 -3.28 16.63 -14.46
N GLU A 395 -2.44 16.16 -15.38
CA GLU A 395 -2.31 14.73 -15.66
C GLU A 395 -1.30 14.04 -14.73
N LEU A 396 -0.49 14.80 -13.97
CA LEU A 396 0.36 14.29 -12.88
C LEU A 396 -0.38 14.06 -11.56
N GLU A 397 -1.57 14.64 -11.40
CA GLU A 397 -2.45 14.38 -10.27
C GLU A 397 -2.90 12.91 -10.32
N ALA A 398 -2.43 12.11 -9.37
CA ALA A 398 -2.85 10.72 -9.14
C ALA A 398 -3.94 10.70 -8.06
N SER A 399 -5.06 10.01 -8.31
CA SER A 399 -6.05 9.76 -7.25
C SER A 399 -5.48 8.80 -6.20
N ASP A 400 -6.03 8.80 -4.98
CA ASP A 400 -5.61 7.89 -3.92
C ASP A 400 -5.71 6.41 -4.34
N GLU A 401 -6.66 6.10 -5.21
CA GLU A 401 -6.81 4.79 -5.86
C GLU A 401 -5.59 4.48 -6.74
N ALA A 402 -5.18 5.41 -7.60
CA ALA A 402 -4.02 5.26 -8.46
C ALA A 402 -2.72 5.17 -7.65
N ILE A 403 -2.58 5.94 -6.56
CA ILE A 403 -1.45 5.82 -5.62
C ILE A 403 -1.46 4.44 -4.96
N THR A 404 -2.63 3.91 -4.60
CA THR A 404 -2.79 2.55 -4.04
C THR A 404 -2.40 1.47 -5.05
N PHE A 405 -2.81 1.55 -6.32
CA PHE A 405 -2.33 0.63 -7.36
C PHE A 405 -0.81 0.76 -7.62
N MET A 406 -0.30 1.98 -7.53
CA MET A 406 1.14 2.26 -7.65
C MET A 406 1.97 1.77 -6.46
N SER A 407 1.39 1.35 -5.32
CA SER A 407 2.13 0.77 -4.19
C SER A 407 2.60 -0.68 -4.44
N SER A 408 2.34 -1.24 -5.62
CA SER A 408 2.65 -2.63 -5.98
C SER A 408 4.15 -2.89 -6.20
N ILE A 409 4.61 -4.09 -5.81
CA ILE A 409 6.02 -4.53 -5.98
C ILE A 409 6.22 -5.16 -7.35
N ASP A 410 7.23 -4.69 -8.09
CA ASP A 410 7.76 -5.35 -9.30
C ASP A 410 8.97 -6.22 -8.96
N SER A 411 9.10 -7.37 -9.63
CA SER A 411 10.26 -8.27 -9.52
C SER A 411 10.50 -8.98 -10.85
N LEU A 412 11.46 -8.49 -11.63
CA LEU A 412 11.84 -8.98 -12.96
C LEU A 412 13.24 -9.64 -12.93
N VAL A 413 13.51 -10.50 -13.90
CA VAL A 413 14.84 -11.05 -14.17
C VAL A 413 15.47 -10.28 -15.33
N THR A 414 16.73 -9.89 -15.16
CA THR A 414 17.55 -9.23 -16.17
C THR A 414 18.20 -10.30 -17.04
N VAL A 415 17.96 -10.30 -18.34
CA VAL A 415 18.48 -11.32 -19.27
C VAL A 415 19.28 -10.71 -20.42
N SER A 416 20.22 -11.49 -20.94
CA SER A 416 20.90 -11.22 -22.21
C SER A 416 20.03 -11.56 -23.43
N GLU A 417 20.37 -11.00 -24.59
CA GLU A 417 19.88 -11.40 -25.92
C GLU A 417 19.95 -12.92 -26.15
N GLY A 418 21.04 -13.57 -25.71
CA GLY A 418 21.22 -15.02 -25.74
C GLY A 418 20.41 -15.81 -24.68
N GLY A 419 19.44 -15.18 -24.02
CA GLY A 419 18.53 -15.82 -23.06
C GLY A 419 19.13 -16.15 -21.69
N ARG A 420 20.44 -15.94 -21.46
CA ARG A 420 21.09 -16.15 -20.16
C ARG A 420 20.61 -15.11 -19.13
N ASP A 421 20.30 -15.56 -17.93
CA ASP A 421 20.05 -14.69 -16.77
C ASP A 421 21.35 -13.96 -16.36
N LEU A 422 21.27 -12.63 -16.24
CA LEU A 422 22.38 -11.75 -15.87
C LEU A 422 22.21 -11.14 -14.48
N GLY A 423 20.97 -11.03 -13.98
CA GLY A 423 20.68 -10.31 -12.75
C GLY A 423 19.19 -10.21 -12.43
N LYS A 424 18.85 -9.29 -11.53
CA LYS A 424 17.47 -9.02 -11.09
C LYS A 424 17.19 -7.53 -11.10
N PHE A 425 15.93 -7.18 -11.31
CA PHE A 425 15.39 -5.84 -11.15
C PHE A 425 14.15 -5.87 -10.27
N SER A 426 14.04 -4.95 -9.32
CA SER A 426 12.88 -4.84 -8.42
C SER A 426 12.50 -3.38 -8.16
N VAL A 427 11.21 -3.11 -8.02
CA VAL A 427 10.67 -1.80 -7.61
C VAL A 427 9.72 -2.00 -6.45
N THR A 428 9.94 -1.26 -5.37
CA THR A 428 9.09 -1.18 -4.18
C THR A 428 8.60 0.25 -4.02
N VAL A 429 7.37 0.43 -3.53
CA VAL A 429 6.70 1.73 -3.43
C VAL A 429 5.89 1.76 -2.14
N GLU A 430 6.24 2.66 -1.23
CA GLU A 430 5.73 2.68 0.15
C GLU A 430 5.27 4.09 0.55
N PHE A 431 4.25 4.19 1.40
CA PHE A 431 3.87 5.46 2.02
C PHE A 431 4.90 5.86 3.08
N ALA A 432 5.40 7.09 2.99
CA ALA A 432 6.50 7.62 3.81
C ALA A 432 6.22 9.07 4.24
N HIS A 433 7.12 9.63 5.04
CA HIS A 433 7.11 11.05 5.39
C HIS A 433 8.53 11.62 5.23
N ARG A 434 8.65 12.79 4.60
CA ARG A 434 9.90 13.56 4.49
C ARG A 434 9.61 15.01 4.83
N VAL A 435 10.45 15.62 5.68
CA VAL A 435 10.33 17.03 6.13
C VAL A 435 8.90 17.36 6.62
N GLN A 436 8.30 16.44 7.39
CA GLN A 436 6.91 16.50 7.90
C GLN A 436 5.79 16.47 6.84
N GLN A 437 6.11 16.41 5.55
CA GLN A 437 5.14 16.19 4.47
C GLN A 437 4.95 14.68 4.23
N ALA A 438 3.70 14.26 4.03
CA ALA A 438 3.38 12.91 3.57
C ALA A 438 3.83 12.73 2.10
N CYS A 439 4.48 11.62 1.79
CA CYS A 439 5.08 11.36 0.48
C CYS A 439 5.05 9.86 0.14
N VAL A 440 5.29 9.53 -1.13
CA VAL A 440 5.54 8.17 -1.59
C VAL A 440 7.05 7.98 -1.70
N MET A 441 7.59 6.95 -1.03
CA MET A 441 8.96 6.49 -1.23
C MET A 441 8.97 5.38 -2.28
N LEU A 442 9.57 5.65 -3.44
CA LEU A 442 9.92 4.62 -4.40
C LEU A 442 11.37 4.18 -4.16
N HIS A 443 11.61 2.87 -4.14
CA HIS A 443 12.95 2.30 -4.16
C HIS A 443 13.04 1.24 -5.28
N ALA A 444 13.88 1.51 -6.28
CA ALA A 444 14.14 0.64 -7.42
C ALA A 444 15.61 0.20 -7.44
N GLN A 445 15.85 -1.08 -7.70
CA GLN A 445 17.20 -1.64 -7.77
C GLN A 445 17.34 -2.65 -8.91
N SER A 446 18.41 -2.50 -9.69
CA SER A 446 18.97 -3.48 -10.61
C SER A 446 20.32 -3.96 -10.07
N HIS A 447 20.56 -5.28 -10.05
CA HIS A 447 21.87 -5.84 -9.75
C HIS A 447 22.14 -7.09 -10.61
N GLY A 448 23.36 -7.23 -11.10
CA GLY A 448 23.75 -8.37 -11.93
C GLY A 448 25.24 -8.40 -12.27
N ALA A 449 25.59 -9.18 -13.28
CA ALA A 449 26.88 -9.14 -13.95
C ALA A 449 26.69 -9.24 -15.46
N ILE A 450 27.45 -8.45 -16.21
CA ILE A 450 27.55 -8.52 -17.67
C ILE A 450 28.99 -8.94 -17.96
N ASP A 451 29.17 -10.04 -18.70
CA ASP A 451 30.49 -10.65 -18.97
C ASP A 451 31.38 -10.71 -17.72
N ASP A 452 30.87 -11.44 -16.72
CA ASP A 452 31.41 -11.65 -15.36
C ASP A 452 31.70 -10.38 -14.53
N SER A 453 31.42 -9.19 -15.06
CA SER A 453 31.71 -7.89 -14.45
C SER A 453 30.49 -7.36 -13.66
N PRO A 454 30.56 -7.25 -12.32
CA PRO A 454 29.39 -6.87 -11.52
C PRO A 454 28.92 -5.44 -11.79
N CYS A 455 27.64 -5.28 -12.08
CA CYS A 455 27.00 -4.00 -12.38
C CYS A 455 25.65 -3.83 -11.66
N GLY A 456 25.17 -2.60 -11.57
CA GLY A 456 23.87 -2.31 -10.98
C GLY A 456 23.51 -0.83 -10.94
N THR A 457 22.24 -0.58 -10.64
CA THR A 457 21.67 0.77 -10.48
C THR A 457 20.67 0.74 -9.33
N THR A 458 20.74 1.69 -8.41
CA THR A 458 19.78 1.86 -7.31
C THR A 458 19.23 3.28 -7.35
N VAL A 459 17.92 3.45 -7.20
CA VAL A 459 17.23 4.74 -7.16
C VAL A 459 16.29 4.73 -5.96
N THR A 460 16.41 5.71 -5.07
CA THR A 460 15.49 5.93 -3.95
C THR A 460 14.94 7.34 -4.04
N ALA A 461 13.64 7.49 -4.30
CA ALA A 461 12.99 8.77 -4.55
C ALA A 461 11.82 9.00 -3.61
N TYR A 462 11.74 10.20 -3.06
CA TYR A 462 10.62 10.69 -2.24
C TYR A 462 9.80 11.68 -3.05
N LEU A 463 8.54 11.32 -3.31
CA LEU A 463 7.65 11.96 -4.27
C LEU A 463 6.37 12.42 -3.60
N THR A 464 5.78 13.53 -4.02
CA THR A 464 4.42 13.91 -3.61
C THR A 464 3.37 12.96 -4.23
N SER A 465 2.11 13.08 -3.80
CA SER A 465 0.93 12.57 -4.52
C SER A 465 1.00 12.86 -6.02
N ASP A 466 1.30 14.12 -6.35
CA ASP A 466 1.38 14.64 -7.72
C ASP A 466 2.72 14.30 -8.43
N LEU A 467 3.41 13.25 -7.97
CA LEU A 467 4.69 12.74 -8.47
C LEU A 467 5.89 13.72 -8.46
N LYS A 468 5.79 14.87 -7.79
CA LYS A 468 6.85 15.89 -7.70
C LYS A 468 7.97 15.42 -6.79
N VAL A 469 9.22 15.58 -7.22
CA VAL A 469 10.41 15.08 -6.52
C VAL A 469 10.82 16.01 -5.38
N LEU A 470 10.83 15.48 -4.16
CA LEU A 470 11.34 16.17 -2.96
C LEU A 470 12.82 15.87 -2.75
N GLU A 471 13.21 14.61 -2.92
CA GLU A 471 14.56 14.07 -2.67
C GLU A 471 14.75 12.79 -3.51
N GLU A 472 15.87 12.63 -4.22
CA GLU A 472 16.22 11.40 -4.96
C GLU A 472 17.72 11.07 -4.84
N ASP A 473 18.01 9.86 -4.38
CA ASP A 473 19.34 9.24 -4.37
C ASP A 473 19.45 8.24 -5.54
N TYR A 474 20.39 8.49 -6.45
CA TYR A 474 20.73 7.62 -7.58
C TYR A 474 22.17 7.09 -7.42
N HIS A 475 22.36 5.78 -7.60
CA HIS A 475 23.68 5.12 -7.59
C HIS A 475 23.79 4.13 -8.75
N GLU A 476 24.76 4.33 -9.65
CA GLU A 476 25.14 3.40 -10.71
C GLU A 476 26.56 2.90 -10.45
N TYR A 477 26.82 1.60 -10.65
CA TYR A 477 28.17 1.03 -10.59
C TYR A 477 28.41 -0.02 -11.67
N VAL A 478 29.66 -0.12 -12.13
CA VAL A 478 30.17 -1.19 -13.01
C VAL A 478 31.59 -1.54 -12.59
N LYS A 479 31.87 -2.81 -12.29
CA LYS A 479 33.19 -3.27 -11.81
C LYS A 479 33.93 -4.04 -12.89
N LEU A 480 34.72 -3.30 -13.68
CA LEU A 480 35.67 -3.82 -14.67
C LEU A 480 37.09 -3.84 -14.09
N GLU A 481 37.95 -4.75 -14.53
CA GLU A 481 39.37 -4.72 -14.16
C GLU A 481 40.05 -3.45 -14.71
N GLY A 482 40.68 -2.68 -13.81
CA GLY A 482 41.33 -1.40 -14.11
C GLY A 482 40.41 -0.21 -14.41
N HIS A 483 39.11 -0.43 -14.66
CA HIS A 483 38.19 0.58 -15.20
C HIS A 483 36.83 0.60 -14.48
N SER A 484 36.82 0.44 -13.16
CA SER A 484 35.59 0.46 -12.37
C SER A 484 34.93 1.85 -12.32
N LEU A 485 33.63 1.89 -12.56
CA LEU A 485 32.77 3.07 -12.50
C LEU A 485 31.88 3.03 -11.24
N ASP A 486 31.78 4.14 -10.52
CA ASP A 486 30.82 4.36 -9.42
C ASP A 486 30.29 5.80 -9.49
N LYS A 487 29.06 5.99 -10.01
CA LYS A 487 28.36 7.29 -10.07
C LYS A 487 27.33 7.37 -8.95
N ARG A 488 27.33 8.43 -8.16
CA ARG A 488 26.29 8.74 -7.17
C ARG A 488 25.76 10.14 -7.41
N CYS A 489 24.45 10.33 -7.35
CA CYS A 489 23.80 11.62 -7.44
C CYS A 489 22.77 11.74 -6.32
N HIS A 490 22.86 12.80 -5.52
CA HIS A 490 21.88 13.15 -4.51
C HIS A 490 21.19 14.46 -4.91
N MET A 491 19.89 14.39 -5.16
CA MET A 491 19.02 15.51 -5.51
C MET A 491 18.11 15.82 -4.31
N VAL A 492 18.01 17.08 -3.88
CA VAL A 492 17.13 17.48 -2.77
C VAL A 492 16.59 18.90 -2.94
N GLN A 493 15.29 19.08 -2.71
CA GLN A 493 14.66 20.39 -2.72
C GLN A 493 14.98 21.16 -1.42
N ARG A 494 15.62 22.33 -1.55
CA ARG A 494 15.93 23.25 -0.44
C ARG A 494 15.75 24.70 -0.88
N ASP A 495 15.17 25.54 -0.03
CA ASP A 495 15.05 27.00 -0.22
C ASP A 495 14.50 27.42 -1.60
N GLY A 496 13.50 26.69 -2.12
CA GLY A 496 12.89 26.95 -3.43
C GLY A 496 13.73 26.53 -4.65
N LYS A 497 14.80 25.78 -4.43
CA LYS A 497 15.69 25.24 -5.46
C LYS A 497 15.81 23.72 -5.36
N MET A 498 16.12 23.06 -6.45
CA MET A 498 16.72 21.73 -6.43
C MET A 498 18.22 21.91 -6.21
N VAL A 499 18.81 21.17 -5.27
CA VAL A 499 20.27 21.10 -5.05
C VAL A 499 20.70 19.69 -5.44
N ILE A 500 21.72 19.59 -6.31
CA ILE A 500 22.15 18.33 -6.90
C ILE A 500 23.64 18.17 -6.69
N ASN A 501 24.03 17.07 -6.05
CA ASN A 501 25.42 16.72 -5.78
C ASN A 501 25.74 15.38 -6.43
N LYS A 502 26.58 15.40 -7.47
CA LYS A 502 27.03 14.23 -8.21
C LYS A 502 28.50 13.95 -7.92
N VAL A 503 28.82 12.68 -7.69
CA VAL A 503 30.18 12.16 -7.52
C VAL A 503 30.35 11.05 -8.55
N THR A 504 31.40 11.09 -9.35
CA THR A 504 31.71 10.04 -10.33
C THR A 504 33.14 9.56 -10.13
N THR A 505 33.29 8.27 -9.82
CA THR A 505 34.59 7.61 -9.66
C THR A 505 34.86 6.75 -10.90
N VAL A 506 36.02 6.91 -11.52
CA VAL A 506 36.48 6.11 -12.66
C VAL A 506 37.91 5.63 -12.38
N GLY A 507 38.05 4.35 -12.06
CA GLY A 507 39.30 3.80 -11.53
C GLY A 507 39.68 4.48 -10.21
N GLU A 508 40.77 5.27 -10.23
CA GLU A 508 41.24 6.07 -9.09
C GLU A 508 40.79 7.55 -9.16
N GLU A 509 40.29 8.02 -10.31
CA GLU A 509 39.86 9.41 -10.48
C GLU A 509 38.47 9.65 -9.88
N VAL A 510 38.32 10.73 -9.09
CA VAL A 510 37.04 11.12 -8.48
C VAL A 510 36.68 12.54 -8.90
N THR A 511 35.67 12.69 -9.75
CA THR A 511 35.06 13.98 -10.08
C THR A 511 33.87 14.26 -9.16
N LYS A 512 33.66 15.54 -8.85
CA LYS A 512 32.54 16.02 -8.02
C LYS A 512 31.92 17.25 -8.68
N GLU A 513 30.62 17.18 -8.90
CA GLU A 513 29.82 18.24 -9.52
C GLU A 513 28.71 18.62 -8.54
N SER A 514 28.51 19.92 -8.32
CA SER A 514 27.43 20.44 -7.50
C SER A 514 26.76 21.58 -8.24
N ILE A 515 25.45 21.50 -8.42
CA ILE A 515 24.64 22.47 -9.16
C ILE A 515 23.32 22.70 -8.44
N SER A 516 22.75 23.90 -8.58
CA SER A 516 21.44 24.20 -8.03
C SER A 516 20.61 25.02 -8.99
N TYR A 517 19.37 24.59 -9.20
CA TYR A 517 18.42 25.18 -10.12
C TYR A 517 17.18 25.66 -9.36
N PRO A 518 16.65 26.86 -9.64
CA PRO A 518 15.37 27.30 -9.11
C PRO A 518 14.24 26.35 -9.54
N MET A 519 13.33 26.00 -8.63
CA MET A 519 12.17 25.13 -8.94
C MET A 519 11.23 25.74 -9.99
N SER A 520 11.30 27.06 -10.22
CA SER A 520 10.59 27.74 -11.31
C SER A 520 11.09 27.37 -12.71
N VAL A 521 12.36 26.96 -12.86
CA VAL A 521 12.94 26.48 -14.12
C VAL A 521 12.72 24.98 -14.28
N LEU A 522 12.78 24.23 -13.17
CA LEU A 522 12.50 22.79 -13.10
C LEU A 522 10.99 22.47 -12.98
N LYS A 523 10.13 23.33 -13.53
CA LYS A 523 8.68 23.14 -13.47
C LYS A 523 8.27 21.94 -14.34
N GLY A 524 7.72 20.90 -13.71
CA GLY A 524 7.41 19.63 -14.38
C GLY A 524 8.65 18.74 -14.59
N LEU A 525 9.63 18.81 -13.68
CA LEU A 525 10.76 17.88 -13.64
C LEU A 525 10.31 16.43 -13.40
N VAL A 526 10.79 15.53 -14.25
CA VAL A 526 10.71 14.07 -14.11
C VAL A 526 12.13 13.51 -14.02
N THR A 527 12.40 12.80 -12.94
CA THR A 527 13.63 12.05 -12.60
C THR A 527 13.41 10.54 -12.82
N GLU A 528 14.40 9.68 -12.52
CA GLU A 528 14.21 8.23 -12.72
C GLU A 528 13.15 7.64 -11.78
N GLY A 529 13.05 8.13 -10.54
CA GLY A 529 12.04 7.68 -9.58
C GLY A 529 10.62 8.10 -9.98
N SER A 530 10.40 9.40 -10.25
CA SER A 530 9.10 9.91 -10.67
C SER A 530 8.65 9.34 -12.03
N ASN A 531 9.58 9.12 -12.96
CA ASN A 531 9.33 8.44 -14.23
C ASN A 531 8.72 7.03 -14.06
N LEU A 532 9.21 6.23 -13.10
CA LEU A 532 8.70 4.88 -12.88
C LEU A 532 7.22 4.89 -12.49
N LEU A 533 6.81 5.79 -11.60
CA LEU A 533 5.39 5.94 -11.23
C LEU A 533 4.56 6.56 -12.36
N LEU A 534 5.09 7.55 -13.08
CA LEU A 534 4.39 8.19 -14.20
C LEU A 534 4.06 7.20 -15.32
N MET A 535 4.97 6.28 -15.65
CA MET A 535 4.70 5.21 -16.62
C MET A 535 3.68 4.18 -16.11
N ARG A 536 3.69 3.84 -14.80
CA ARG A 536 2.62 3.02 -14.18
C ARG A 536 1.27 3.73 -14.28
N LEU A 537 1.21 5.05 -14.06
CA LEU A 537 -0.02 5.85 -14.15
C LEU A 537 -0.58 5.88 -15.58
N PHE A 538 0.26 6.04 -16.60
CA PHE A 538 -0.17 5.90 -18.01
C PHE A 538 -0.68 4.48 -18.33
N ALA A 539 -0.04 3.45 -17.77
CA ALA A 539 -0.46 2.07 -17.95
C ALA A 539 -1.79 1.74 -17.26
N LEU A 540 -2.03 2.25 -16.05
CA LEU A 540 -3.31 2.13 -15.35
C LEU A 540 -4.44 2.87 -16.09
N ARG A 541 -4.14 4.06 -16.63
CA ARG A 541 -5.07 4.83 -17.49
C ARG A 541 -5.21 4.27 -18.92
N LYS A 542 -4.42 3.25 -19.28
CA LYS A 542 -4.34 2.61 -20.61
C LYS A 542 -4.26 3.63 -21.76
N LYS A 543 -3.53 4.73 -21.54
CA LYS A 543 -3.37 5.84 -22.48
C LYS A 543 -2.12 6.66 -22.18
N VAL A 544 -1.36 7.03 -23.20
CA VAL A 544 -0.38 8.14 -23.12
C VAL A 544 -0.93 9.36 -23.87
N PRO A 545 -0.94 10.57 -23.28
CA PRO A 545 -1.35 11.79 -23.98
C PRO A 545 -0.43 12.12 -25.18
N GLU A 546 -1.00 12.69 -26.24
CA GLU A 546 -0.23 13.05 -27.45
C GLU A 546 0.78 14.16 -27.15
N HIS A 547 2.00 14.02 -27.70
CA HIS A 547 3.11 14.98 -27.55
C HIS A 547 3.56 15.25 -26.09
N MET A 548 3.22 14.36 -25.15
CA MET A 548 3.51 14.52 -23.73
C MET A 548 5.02 14.63 -23.47
N THR A 549 5.42 15.77 -22.88
CA THR A 549 6.83 16.20 -22.76
C THR A 549 7.08 16.85 -21.41
N PHE A 550 8.19 16.47 -20.77
CA PHE A 550 8.59 16.87 -19.43
C PHE A 550 10.03 17.33 -19.37
N VAL A 551 10.33 18.18 -18.38
CA VAL A 551 11.71 18.56 -18.04
C VAL A 551 12.40 17.34 -17.41
N SER A 552 13.66 17.11 -17.76
CA SER A 552 14.52 16.04 -17.26
C SER A 552 15.95 16.57 -17.15
N LEU A 553 16.84 15.81 -16.52
CA LEU A 553 18.28 16.09 -16.53
C LEU A 553 19.02 15.05 -17.35
N ASP A 554 20.15 15.43 -17.96
CA ASP A 554 21.06 14.50 -18.63
C ASP A 554 22.20 14.01 -17.70
N GLN A 555 23.12 13.19 -18.22
CA GLN A 555 24.25 12.67 -17.44
C GLN A 555 25.21 13.76 -16.93
N ARG A 556 25.17 14.98 -17.49
CA ARG A 556 25.97 16.15 -17.08
C ARG A 556 25.15 17.16 -16.28
N LEU A 557 23.94 16.77 -15.87
CA LEU A 557 22.97 17.58 -15.14
C LEU A 557 22.41 18.79 -15.91
N ASN A 558 22.57 18.83 -17.25
CA ASN A 558 21.92 19.87 -18.06
C ASN A 558 20.40 19.66 -18.07
N ILE A 559 19.65 20.75 -18.17
CA ILE A 559 18.19 20.71 -18.36
C ILE A 559 17.89 20.27 -19.79
N ILE A 560 17.21 19.14 -19.94
CA ILE A 560 16.78 18.54 -21.20
C ILE A 560 15.28 18.21 -21.16
N ASN A 561 14.74 17.74 -22.29
CA ASN A 561 13.38 17.22 -22.35
C ASN A 561 13.36 15.69 -22.40
N THR A 562 12.35 15.09 -21.80
CA THR A 562 11.93 13.70 -22.01
C THR A 562 10.54 13.71 -22.66
N SER A 563 10.33 12.91 -23.71
CA SER A 563 9.03 12.74 -24.36
C SER A 563 8.49 11.32 -24.17
N PHE A 564 7.17 11.19 -23.96
CA PHE A 564 6.48 9.91 -23.81
C PHE A 564 5.56 9.64 -25.01
N SER A 565 5.40 8.36 -25.37
CA SER A 565 4.48 7.93 -26.42
C SER A 565 3.90 6.55 -26.14
N GLU A 566 2.67 6.32 -26.57
CA GLU A 566 2.00 5.02 -26.46
C GLU A 566 2.57 4.00 -27.48
N LEU A 567 2.77 2.76 -27.05
CA LEU A 567 3.06 1.61 -27.92
C LEU A 567 1.83 0.70 -28.12
N GLY A 568 0.70 1.05 -27.49
CA GLY A 568 -0.56 0.31 -27.52
C GLY A 568 -0.55 -0.94 -26.65
N VAL A 569 -1.51 -1.83 -26.90
CA VAL A 569 -1.61 -3.14 -26.24
C VAL A 569 -0.93 -4.21 -27.10
N LYS A 570 -0.12 -5.06 -26.46
CA LYS A 570 0.64 -6.15 -27.09
C LYS A 570 0.45 -7.45 -26.30
N GLN A 571 0.55 -8.60 -26.97
CA GLN A 571 0.69 -9.90 -26.30
C GLN A 571 2.18 -10.18 -26.00
N LEU A 572 2.48 -10.60 -24.78
CA LEU A 572 3.82 -10.93 -24.32
C LEU A 572 3.82 -12.33 -23.70
N GLU A 573 4.52 -13.27 -24.32
CA GLU A 573 4.71 -14.61 -23.78
C GLU A 573 5.52 -14.56 -22.47
N VAL A 574 4.94 -15.04 -21.37
CA VAL A 574 5.58 -15.15 -20.06
C VAL A 574 5.29 -16.52 -19.46
N GLY A 575 6.34 -17.34 -19.30
CA GLY A 575 6.21 -18.69 -18.75
C GLY A 575 5.45 -19.68 -19.65
N GLY A 576 5.22 -19.35 -20.92
CA GLY A 576 4.44 -20.15 -21.88
C GLY A 576 2.96 -19.75 -22.00
N GLU A 577 2.52 -18.66 -21.36
CA GLU A 577 1.21 -18.05 -21.58
C GLU A 577 1.35 -16.64 -22.19
N ASP A 578 0.44 -16.28 -23.11
CA ASP A 578 0.37 -14.94 -23.69
C ASP A 578 -0.33 -13.96 -22.73
N LEU A 579 0.45 -13.06 -22.12
CA LEU A 579 -0.09 -11.99 -21.27
C LEU A 579 -0.37 -10.72 -22.08
N LYS A 580 -1.56 -10.16 -21.90
CA LYS A 580 -1.93 -8.85 -22.44
C LYS A 580 -1.21 -7.75 -21.65
N VAL A 581 -0.42 -6.92 -22.34
CA VAL A 581 0.35 -5.83 -21.72
C VAL A 581 0.16 -4.51 -22.45
N PHE A 582 0.14 -3.41 -21.71
CA PHE A 582 0.13 -2.04 -22.27
C PHE A 582 1.56 -1.49 -22.32
N GLY A 583 1.98 -0.99 -23.49
CA GLY A 583 3.33 -0.49 -23.72
C GLY A 583 3.42 1.04 -23.67
N VAL A 584 4.42 1.53 -22.94
CA VAL A 584 4.81 2.95 -22.86
C VAL A 584 6.25 3.08 -23.34
N GLN A 585 6.50 4.06 -24.20
CA GLN A 585 7.84 4.44 -24.64
C GLN A 585 8.23 5.80 -24.05
N ARG A 586 9.48 5.90 -23.61
CA ARG A 586 10.13 7.14 -23.16
C ARG A 586 11.34 7.41 -24.05
N ILE A 587 11.51 8.64 -24.51
CA ILE A 587 12.71 9.09 -25.22
C ILE A 587 13.33 10.23 -24.42
N VAL A 588 14.60 10.05 -24.03
CA VAL A 588 15.40 11.03 -23.29
C VAL A 588 16.33 11.73 -24.29
N HIS A 589 16.15 13.03 -24.48
CA HIS A 589 16.87 13.79 -25.51
C HIS A 589 18.17 14.39 -24.94
N SER A 590 19.27 13.62 -24.96
CA SER A 590 20.59 14.10 -24.52
C SER A 590 21.14 15.15 -25.49
N LEU A 591 21.89 16.13 -24.97
CA LEU A 591 22.57 17.16 -25.76
C LEU A 591 23.84 16.63 -26.44
N ASP A 592 24.59 15.76 -25.75
CA ASP A 592 25.88 15.23 -26.22
C ASP A 592 25.77 13.80 -26.81
N ASP A 593 24.98 12.93 -26.18
CA ASP A 593 24.93 11.47 -26.47
C ASP A 593 23.75 11.03 -27.35
N GLY A 594 22.96 11.97 -27.87
CA GLY A 594 21.77 11.70 -28.70
C GLY A 594 20.55 11.14 -27.94
N PRO A 595 19.44 10.87 -28.65
CA PRO A 595 18.19 10.44 -28.03
C PRO A 595 18.23 8.96 -27.59
N SER A 596 18.05 8.71 -26.30
CA SER A 596 17.98 7.35 -25.73
C SER A 596 16.53 6.91 -25.53
N THR A 597 16.12 5.84 -26.20
CA THR A 597 14.75 5.30 -26.17
C THR A 597 14.63 4.10 -25.24
N TRP A 598 13.65 4.14 -24.34
CA TRP A 598 13.25 3.06 -23.44
C TRP A 598 11.83 2.59 -23.76
N GLN A 599 11.61 1.29 -23.73
CA GLN A 599 10.29 0.67 -23.90
C GLN A 599 9.96 -0.15 -22.65
N CYS A 600 8.80 0.13 -22.05
CA CYS A 600 8.28 -0.54 -20.86
C CYS A 600 6.89 -1.11 -21.16
N TYR A 601 6.62 -2.33 -20.70
CA TYR A 601 5.35 -3.02 -20.86
C TYR A 601 4.79 -3.39 -19.49
N PHE A 602 3.51 -3.13 -19.27
CA PHE A 602 2.84 -3.25 -17.97
C PHE A 602 1.60 -4.14 -18.04
N LEU A 603 1.32 -4.86 -16.96
CA LEU A 603 0.10 -5.67 -16.78
C LEU A 603 -1.15 -4.77 -16.62
N ASP A 604 -2.32 -5.40 -16.54
CA ASP A 604 -3.59 -4.69 -16.31
C ASP A 604 -3.76 -4.14 -14.87
N ASP A 605 -2.93 -4.60 -13.93
CA ASP A 605 -2.84 -4.05 -12.56
C ASP A 605 -1.75 -2.97 -12.37
N GLY A 606 -1.10 -2.55 -13.47
CA GLY A 606 -0.05 -1.52 -13.45
C GLY A 606 1.36 -2.01 -13.09
N ARG A 607 1.57 -3.30 -12.76
CA ARG A 607 2.92 -3.86 -12.54
C ARG A 607 3.71 -3.99 -13.84
N LEU A 608 5.03 -3.83 -13.75
CA LEU A 608 5.95 -3.93 -14.88
C LEU A 608 6.15 -5.40 -15.29
N ALA A 609 5.85 -5.71 -16.56
CA ALA A 609 6.07 -7.03 -17.16
C ALA A 609 7.41 -7.10 -17.93
N SER A 610 7.85 -5.99 -18.53
CA SER A 610 9.13 -5.91 -19.26
C SER A 610 9.65 -4.47 -19.37
N ARG A 611 10.97 -4.27 -19.33
CA ARG A 611 11.66 -3.00 -19.59
C ARG A 611 12.97 -3.25 -20.35
N GLY A 612 13.19 -2.50 -21.43
CA GLY A 612 14.45 -2.50 -22.18
C GLY A 612 14.80 -1.12 -22.75
N GLN A 613 16.08 -0.89 -23.00
CA GLN A 613 16.56 0.24 -23.80
C GLN A 613 16.75 -0.24 -25.25
N VAL A 614 16.24 0.53 -26.21
CA VAL A 614 16.36 0.19 -27.63
C VAL A 614 17.84 0.22 -28.03
N GLY A 615 18.33 -0.86 -28.65
CA GLY A 615 19.74 -1.06 -28.98
C GLY A 615 20.60 -1.68 -27.87
N SER A 616 20.06 -1.94 -26.68
CA SER A 616 20.76 -2.69 -25.63
C SER A 616 20.60 -4.22 -25.82
N PRO A 617 21.66 -5.03 -25.66
CA PRO A 617 21.58 -6.50 -25.65
C PRO A 617 21.03 -7.07 -24.32
N VAL A 618 20.50 -6.22 -23.44
CA VAL A 618 19.97 -6.58 -22.12
C VAL A 618 18.54 -6.06 -21.95
N ILE A 619 17.64 -6.97 -21.56
CA ILE A 619 16.23 -6.67 -21.27
C ILE A 619 15.83 -7.24 -19.91
N MET A 620 14.99 -6.51 -19.17
CA MET A 620 14.39 -6.97 -17.93
C MET A 620 13.00 -7.52 -18.24
N ARG A 621 12.68 -8.75 -17.82
CA ARG A 621 11.36 -9.37 -18.06
C ARG A 621 10.85 -10.15 -16.86
N LEU A 622 9.53 -10.24 -16.74
CA LEU A 622 8.87 -11.06 -15.72
C LEU A 622 9.17 -12.55 -15.98
N PRO A 623 9.63 -13.33 -14.98
CA PRO A 623 10.05 -14.72 -15.20
C PRO A 623 8.90 -15.73 -15.29
N GLN A 624 7.76 -15.42 -14.65
CA GLN A 624 6.56 -16.27 -14.59
C GLN A 624 5.33 -15.40 -14.29
N GLN A 625 4.13 -15.87 -14.65
CA GLN A 625 2.88 -15.17 -14.32
C GLN A 625 2.75 -14.97 -12.79
N PRO A 626 2.30 -13.80 -12.29
CA PRO A 626 1.94 -13.64 -10.90
C PRO A 626 0.66 -14.44 -10.60
N LEU A 627 0.62 -15.15 -9.47
CA LEU A 627 -0.57 -15.90 -9.06
C LEU A 627 -1.82 -15.01 -9.08
N LYS A 628 -2.82 -15.37 -9.90
CA LYS A 628 -4.15 -14.79 -9.83
C LYS A 628 -4.77 -15.12 -8.47
N ILE A 629 -5.05 -14.09 -7.68
CA ILE A 629 -5.89 -14.22 -6.49
C ILE A 629 -7.33 -14.16 -6.98
N GLU A 630 -7.94 -15.32 -7.17
CA GLU A 630 -9.38 -15.42 -7.48
C GLU A 630 -10.19 -14.81 -6.32
N LYS A 631 -11.03 -13.83 -6.64
CA LYS A 631 -11.92 -13.13 -5.70
C LYS A 631 -13.38 -13.38 -6.08
N ASP A 632 -13.77 -14.66 -6.11
CA ASP A 632 -15.19 -15.03 -6.18
C ASP A 632 -15.81 -14.94 -4.78
N PHE A 633 -16.63 -13.91 -4.57
CA PHE A 633 -17.56 -13.81 -3.45
C PHE A 633 -18.91 -13.29 -3.97
N GLU A 634 -19.95 -14.12 -3.91
CA GLU A 634 -21.33 -13.69 -4.20
C GLU A 634 -21.76 -12.61 -3.19
N LYS A 635 -22.29 -11.47 -3.66
CA LYS A 635 -22.83 -10.45 -2.75
C LYS A 635 -24.15 -10.91 -2.13
N VAL A 636 -24.09 -11.19 -0.83
CA VAL A 636 -25.28 -11.25 0.02
C VAL A 636 -25.75 -9.82 0.33
N PRO A 637 -27.05 -9.49 0.27
CA PRO A 637 -27.56 -8.18 0.67
C PRO A 637 -27.29 -7.88 2.16
N LEU A 638 -26.75 -6.70 2.47
CA LEU A 638 -26.52 -6.28 3.87
C LEU A 638 -27.84 -5.97 4.57
N VAL A 639 -28.33 -6.92 5.37
CA VAL A 639 -29.44 -6.71 6.31
C VAL A 639 -28.89 -6.08 7.60
N TRP A 640 -28.47 -4.83 7.52
CA TRP A 640 -27.90 -4.05 8.64
C TRP A 640 -28.85 -3.90 9.85
N GLU A 641 -30.15 -4.16 9.67
CA GLU A 641 -31.12 -4.23 10.77
C GLU A 641 -31.03 -5.55 11.58
N GLU A 642 -30.44 -6.61 11.02
CA GLU A 642 -30.23 -7.90 11.69
C GLU A 642 -28.77 -8.09 12.15
N ASP A 643 -27.82 -7.40 11.50
CA ASP A 643 -26.42 -7.34 11.95
C ASP A 643 -26.27 -6.51 13.23
N LEU A 644 -25.90 -7.17 14.33
CA LEU A 644 -25.76 -6.54 15.65
C LEU A 644 -24.65 -5.49 15.71
N GLN A 645 -23.58 -5.60 14.92
CA GLN A 645 -22.50 -4.62 14.91
C GLN A 645 -22.94 -3.36 14.17
N MET A 646 -23.40 -3.48 12.93
CA MET A 646 -23.87 -2.33 12.14
C MET A 646 -25.09 -1.66 12.79
N ARG A 647 -25.95 -2.42 13.49
CA ARG A 647 -27.05 -1.86 14.28
C ARG A 647 -26.57 -1.13 15.55
N SER A 648 -25.47 -1.55 16.18
CA SER A 648 -24.84 -0.76 17.24
C SER A 648 -24.26 0.53 16.67
N GLU A 649 -23.40 0.44 15.65
CA GLU A 649 -22.76 1.60 15.00
C GLU A 649 -23.79 2.64 14.53
N PHE A 650 -24.93 2.20 14.01
CA PHE A 650 -26.07 3.06 13.68
C PHE A 650 -26.72 3.73 14.91
N LEU A 651 -26.91 3.01 16.01
CA LEU A 651 -27.47 3.56 17.25
C LEU A 651 -26.50 4.53 17.94
N ASP A 652 -25.21 4.19 17.99
CA ASP A 652 -24.14 5.02 18.54
C ASP A 652 -24.04 6.35 17.77
N ARG A 653 -23.95 6.29 16.42
CA ARG A 653 -23.94 7.49 15.56
C ARG A 653 -25.22 8.32 15.67
N LYS A 654 -26.37 7.68 15.94
CA LYS A 654 -27.66 8.35 16.13
C LYS A 654 -27.75 9.09 17.47
N GLU A 655 -27.23 8.52 18.56
CA GLU A 655 -27.16 9.24 19.85
C GLU A 655 -26.07 10.32 19.84
N GLU A 656 -24.95 10.12 19.14
CA GLU A 656 -23.94 11.15 18.89
C GLU A 656 -24.53 12.37 18.16
N LEU A 657 -25.27 12.15 17.06
CA LEU A 657 -25.94 13.20 16.30
C LEU A 657 -27.00 13.94 17.15
N LYS A 658 -27.76 13.22 17.99
CA LYS A 658 -28.68 13.84 18.96
C LYS A 658 -27.93 14.69 19.99
N ALA A 659 -26.83 14.18 20.56
CA ALA A 659 -26.04 14.90 21.55
C ALA A 659 -25.44 16.18 20.97
N SER A 660 -24.92 16.11 19.74
CA SER A 660 -24.48 17.27 18.96
C SER A 660 -25.61 18.29 18.75
N HIS A 661 -26.79 17.85 18.31
CA HIS A 661 -27.94 18.74 18.09
C HIS A 661 -28.48 19.37 19.40
N ILE A 662 -28.44 18.64 20.52
CA ILE A 662 -28.77 19.15 21.86
C ILE A 662 -27.70 20.16 22.34
N SER A 663 -26.43 19.95 22.00
CA SER A 663 -25.35 20.90 22.28
C SER A 663 -25.53 22.20 21.49
N TYR A 664 -25.82 22.09 20.19
CA TYR A 664 -26.16 23.23 19.32
C TYR A 664 -27.33 24.05 19.88
N LEU A 665 -28.43 23.40 20.29
CA LEU A 665 -29.59 24.05 20.94
C LEU A 665 -29.33 24.59 22.36
N ARG A 666 -28.16 24.32 22.95
CA ARG A 666 -27.67 24.99 24.18
C ARG A 666 -26.75 26.17 23.88
N GLN A 667 -25.97 26.10 22.79
CA GLN A 667 -25.08 27.16 22.33
C GLN A 667 -25.84 28.30 21.62
N HIS A 668 -27.00 27.99 21.03
CA HIS A 668 -27.90 28.93 20.34
C HIS A 668 -29.20 29.18 21.13
N PRO A 669 -29.16 29.94 22.26
CA PRO A 669 -30.34 30.23 23.07
C PRO A 669 -31.44 31.00 22.33
N GLU A 670 -31.10 31.73 21.27
CA GLU A 670 -32.04 32.39 20.37
C GLU A 670 -32.93 31.41 19.60
N ILE A 671 -32.38 30.27 19.14
CA ILE A 671 -33.17 29.20 18.52
C ILE A 671 -34.08 28.55 19.57
N ARG A 672 -33.57 28.35 20.79
CA ARG A 672 -34.36 27.83 21.91
C ARG A 672 -35.50 28.78 22.32
N ALA A 673 -35.28 30.09 22.28
CA ALA A 673 -36.33 31.09 22.49
C ALA A 673 -37.38 31.05 21.37
N LEU A 674 -36.96 31.00 20.11
CA LEU A 674 -37.86 30.90 18.95
C LEU A 674 -38.72 29.62 18.98
N ILE A 675 -38.14 28.48 19.39
CA ILE A 675 -38.89 27.23 19.62
C ILE A 675 -39.85 27.36 20.81
N SER A 676 -39.45 28.03 21.90
CA SER A 676 -40.32 28.26 23.06
C SER A 676 -41.53 29.13 22.69
N ASP A 677 -41.30 30.24 21.99
CA ASP A 677 -42.35 31.13 21.50
C ASP A 677 -43.28 30.40 20.53
N PHE A 678 -42.73 29.60 19.61
CA PHE A 678 -43.52 28.77 18.70
C PHE A 678 -44.41 27.75 19.43
N LEU A 679 -43.86 27.01 20.40
CA LEU A 679 -44.63 26.09 21.23
C LEU A 679 -45.70 26.81 22.05
N GLN A 680 -45.41 28.01 22.55
CA GLN A 680 -46.37 28.83 23.27
C GLN A 680 -47.48 29.36 22.35
N PHE A 681 -47.15 29.73 21.10
CA PHE A 681 -48.14 30.07 20.06
C PHE A 681 -49.01 28.87 19.67
N LEU A 682 -48.46 27.66 19.57
CA LEU A 682 -49.24 26.43 19.34
C LEU A 682 -50.23 26.17 20.49
N LEU A 683 -49.77 26.24 21.74
CA LEU A 683 -50.61 26.00 22.92
C LEU A 683 -51.71 27.06 23.10
N LEU A 684 -51.45 28.31 22.68
CA LEU A 684 -52.40 29.42 22.74
C LEU A 684 -53.41 29.43 21.57
N ARG A 685 -52.95 29.22 20.33
CA ARG A 685 -53.80 29.32 19.14
C ARG A 685 -54.48 28.01 18.72
N LYS A 686 -53.91 26.85 19.11
CA LYS A 686 -54.43 25.50 18.83
C LYS A 686 -54.94 25.31 17.39
N PRO A 687 -54.09 25.51 16.38
CA PRO A 687 -54.48 25.34 14.99
C PRO A 687 -54.87 23.88 14.69
N ASP A 688 -55.84 23.67 13.81
CA ASP A 688 -56.29 22.33 13.39
C ASP A 688 -55.22 21.56 12.60
N ASP A 689 -54.31 22.28 11.93
CA ASP A 689 -53.08 21.73 11.33
C ASP A 689 -51.85 22.51 11.83
N VAL A 690 -50.91 21.76 12.39
CA VAL A 690 -49.66 22.26 12.98
C VAL A 690 -48.62 22.64 11.91
N PHE A 691 -48.62 22.00 10.75
CA PHE A 691 -47.54 22.17 9.76
C PHE A 691 -47.56 23.52 9.01
N PRO A 692 -48.69 24.00 8.46
CA PRO A 692 -48.77 25.35 7.88
C PRO A 692 -48.49 26.42 8.93
N PHE A 693 -48.98 26.23 10.15
CA PHE A 693 -48.77 27.14 11.26
C PHE A 693 -47.30 27.21 11.70
N ALA A 694 -46.57 26.09 11.69
CA ALA A 694 -45.13 26.04 11.93
C ALA A 694 -44.35 26.84 10.90
N ARG A 695 -44.61 26.56 9.61
CA ARG A 695 -43.98 27.28 8.48
C ARG A 695 -44.17 28.79 8.60
N ASP A 696 -45.41 29.23 8.80
CA ASP A 696 -45.76 30.64 8.79
C ASP A 696 -45.25 31.38 10.04
N ALA A 697 -45.24 30.72 11.20
CA ALA A 697 -44.65 31.27 12.43
C ALA A 697 -43.13 31.43 12.32
N ILE A 698 -42.41 30.39 11.87
CA ILE A 698 -40.94 30.41 11.71
C ILE A 698 -40.54 31.44 10.65
N ALA A 699 -41.25 31.50 9.51
CA ALA A 699 -41.02 32.51 8.48
C ALA A 699 -41.26 33.94 8.97
N SER A 700 -42.17 34.16 9.93
CA SER A 700 -42.42 35.49 10.52
C SER A 700 -41.36 35.93 11.54
N ALA A 701 -40.65 35.00 12.16
CA ALA A 701 -39.58 35.26 13.13
C ALA A 701 -38.18 35.35 12.48
N GLY A 702 -38.01 34.74 11.30
CA GLY A 702 -36.76 34.70 10.54
C GLY A 702 -36.38 36.04 9.89
N GLY A 703 -35.84 36.97 10.69
CA GLY A 703 -35.20 38.19 10.17
C GLY A 703 -33.97 37.88 9.30
N SER A 704 -34.18 37.80 7.98
CA SER A 704 -33.16 37.61 6.94
C SER A 704 -32.20 36.42 7.13
N PHE A 705 -32.69 35.28 7.59
CA PHE A 705 -31.97 33.99 7.52
C PHE A 705 -32.86 32.89 6.93
N THR A 706 -32.94 32.89 5.59
CA THR A 706 -33.41 31.75 4.81
C THR A 706 -32.21 30.94 4.33
N ALA A 707 -32.24 29.61 4.52
CA ALA A 707 -31.39 28.73 3.73
C ALA A 707 -31.67 28.92 2.23
N PRO A 708 -30.69 28.74 1.33
CA PRO A 708 -30.82 29.10 -0.08
C PRO A 708 -31.73 28.11 -0.83
N GLN A 709 -33.04 28.37 -0.85
CA GLN A 709 -33.92 27.73 -1.83
C GLN A 709 -33.57 28.22 -3.24
N MET A 710 -33.54 27.28 -4.18
CA MET A 710 -33.26 27.56 -5.59
C MET A 710 -34.29 28.54 -6.17
N ASP A 711 -33.82 29.60 -6.83
CA ASP A 711 -34.69 30.69 -7.30
C ASP A 711 -35.75 30.16 -8.28
N ARG A 712 -37.01 30.35 -7.92
CA ARG A 712 -38.16 29.90 -8.71
C ARG A 712 -38.28 30.64 -10.06
N LEU A 713 -37.64 31.79 -10.23
CA LEU A 713 -37.49 32.45 -11.54
C LEU A 713 -36.46 31.75 -12.44
N LYS A 714 -35.34 31.23 -11.88
CA LYS A 714 -34.43 30.34 -12.63
C LYS A 714 -35.17 29.06 -13.05
N LEU A 715 -35.92 28.45 -12.14
CA LEU A 715 -36.66 27.21 -12.43
C LEU A 715 -37.74 27.40 -13.50
N SER A 716 -38.44 28.55 -13.55
CA SER A 716 -39.37 28.83 -14.65
C SER A 716 -38.67 29.06 -15.99
N HIS A 717 -37.53 29.74 -16.03
CA HIS A 717 -36.78 29.90 -17.29
C HIS A 717 -36.15 28.60 -17.80
N ILE A 718 -35.84 27.66 -16.90
CA ILE A 718 -35.40 26.32 -17.29
C ILE A 718 -36.59 25.49 -17.81
N ASP A 719 -37.78 25.62 -17.23
CA ASP A 719 -39.02 24.99 -17.73
C ASP A 719 -39.45 25.55 -19.10
N GLU A 720 -39.31 26.86 -19.33
CA GLU A 720 -39.62 27.53 -20.61
C GLU A 720 -38.74 27.07 -21.78
N GLU A 721 -37.52 26.58 -21.50
CA GLU A 721 -36.51 26.20 -22.48
C GLU A 721 -36.36 24.66 -22.63
N LEU A 722 -37.17 23.85 -21.94
CA LEU A 722 -37.17 22.38 -22.01
C LEU A 722 -38.33 21.83 -22.84
N ASP A 723 -38.05 20.95 -23.80
CA ASP A 723 -39.07 20.28 -24.60
C ASP A 723 -39.67 19.03 -23.92
N SER A 724 -40.76 18.50 -24.48
CA SER A 724 -41.49 17.37 -23.89
C SER A 724 -40.73 16.03 -23.92
N THR A 725 -39.70 15.90 -24.74
CA THR A 725 -38.78 14.76 -24.78
C THR A 725 -37.67 14.91 -23.75
N GLU A 726 -37.15 16.13 -23.55
CA GLU A 726 -36.19 16.45 -22.49
C GLU A 726 -36.84 16.28 -21.10
N VAL A 727 -38.07 16.77 -20.91
CA VAL A 727 -38.85 16.53 -19.68
C VAL A 727 -39.10 15.02 -19.46
N ALA A 728 -39.32 14.24 -20.52
CA ALA A 728 -39.44 12.78 -20.40
C ALA A 728 -38.12 12.11 -20.00
N ALA A 729 -36.98 12.55 -20.55
CA ALA A 729 -35.65 12.10 -20.16
C ALA A 729 -35.31 12.44 -18.69
N LEU A 730 -35.57 13.67 -18.27
CA LEU A 730 -35.38 14.12 -16.89
C LEU A 730 -36.25 13.31 -15.92
N ARG A 731 -37.53 13.05 -16.27
CA ARG A 731 -38.41 12.16 -15.48
C ARG A 731 -37.87 10.73 -15.39
N PHE A 732 -37.28 10.20 -16.46
CA PHE A 732 -36.67 8.87 -16.45
C PHE A 732 -35.43 8.81 -15.54
N LEU A 733 -34.52 9.79 -15.64
CA LEU A 733 -33.34 9.90 -14.77
C LEU A 733 -33.72 10.00 -13.28
N CYS A 734 -34.84 10.66 -12.96
CA CYS A 734 -35.34 10.83 -11.59
C CYS A 734 -36.03 9.59 -10.99
N LEU A 735 -36.21 8.47 -11.72
CA LEU A 735 -36.97 7.30 -11.25
C LEU A 735 -36.43 6.64 -9.98
N ASP A 736 -35.13 6.73 -9.72
CA ASP A 736 -34.49 6.16 -8.51
C ASP A 736 -34.80 7.00 -7.26
N PHE A 737 -35.11 8.29 -7.44
CA PHE A 737 -35.31 9.27 -6.37
C PHE A 737 -36.80 9.54 -6.10
N ILE A 738 -37.61 9.56 -7.17
CA ILE A 738 -39.05 9.78 -7.10
C ILE A 738 -39.79 8.52 -7.59
N GLN A 739 -40.49 7.86 -6.68
CA GLN A 739 -41.36 6.72 -6.96
C GLN A 739 -42.23 6.95 -8.21
N ARG A 740 -42.24 5.98 -9.12
CA ARG A 740 -42.96 6.04 -10.42
C ARG A 740 -44.38 6.63 -10.32
N LYS A 741 -45.17 6.26 -9.30
CA LYS A 741 -46.52 6.79 -9.03
C LYS A 741 -46.63 8.31 -8.76
N ARG A 742 -45.53 8.99 -8.41
CA ARG A 742 -45.44 10.46 -8.25
C ARG A 742 -44.90 11.16 -9.50
N LEU A 743 -44.36 10.41 -10.46
CA LEU A 743 -43.98 10.87 -11.81
C LEU A 743 -45.04 10.53 -12.88
N GLU A 744 -45.94 9.56 -12.60
CA GLU A 744 -47.18 9.31 -13.32
C GLU A 744 -48.06 10.57 -13.29
N GLY A 745 -48.25 11.20 -14.45
CA GLY A 745 -49.06 12.42 -14.60
C GLY A 745 -48.28 13.69 -14.94
N VAL A 746 -47.00 13.76 -14.55
CA VAL A 746 -46.08 14.91 -14.80
C VAL A 746 -45.93 15.19 -16.29
N ARG A 747 -46.06 16.47 -16.71
CA ARG A 747 -46.11 16.87 -18.13
C ARG A 747 -45.06 17.89 -18.56
N ASP A 748 -44.63 18.73 -17.64
CA ASP A 748 -43.72 19.85 -17.83
C ASP A 748 -42.55 19.77 -16.81
N GLY A 749 -41.51 20.57 -17.04
CA GLY A 749 -40.35 20.64 -16.15
C GLY A 749 -40.75 21.19 -14.78
N LYS A 750 -41.69 22.13 -14.73
CA LYS A 750 -42.23 22.74 -13.52
C LYS A 750 -42.90 21.75 -12.55
N GLU A 751 -43.74 20.84 -13.04
CA GLU A 751 -44.29 19.78 -12.19
C GLU A 751 -43.21 18.78 -11.76
N LEU A 752 -42.18 18.53 -12.59
CA LEU A 752 -41.01 17.73 -12.16
C LEU A 752 -40.19 18.43 -11.07
N PHE A 753 -39.88 19.72 -11.23
CA PHE A 753 -39.13 20.51 -10.26
C PHE A 753 -39.89 20.62 -8.94
N LEU A 754 -41.22 20.75 -8.96
CA LEU A 754 -42.03 20.66 -7.74
C LEU A 754 -41.86 19.30 -7.04
N ARG A 755 -41.84 18.18 -7.78
CA ARG A 755 -41.65 16.83 -7.21
C ARG A 755 -40.23 16.60 -6.67
N LEU A 756 -39.24 17.36 -7.15
CA LEU A 756 -37.86 17.38 -6.66
C LEU A 756 -37.71 18.30 -5.44
N GLU A 757 -38.36 19.47 -5.42
CA GLU A 757 -38.47 20.38 -4.27
C GLU A 757 -39.18 19.68 -3.09
N GLU A 758 -40.27 18.95 -3.35
CA GLU A 758 -40.95 18.03 -2.41
C GLU A 758 -40.07 16.86 -1.89
N ARG A 759 -38.79 16.79 -2.28
CA ARG A 759 -37.81 15.78 -1.86
C ARG A 759 -36.48 16.36 -1.35
N GLY A 760 -36.32 17.68 -1.28
CA GLY A 760 -35.05 18.33 -0.93
C GLY A 760 -33.99 18.32 -2.06
N LEU A 761 -34.32 17.78 -3.23
CA LEU A 761 -33.37 17.56 -4.34
C LEU A 761 -33.06 18.84 -5.14
N LEU A 762 -33.58 19.99 -4.71
CA LEU A 762 -33.30 21.34 -5.22
C LEU A 762 -32.90 22.31 -4.10
N GLU A 763 -32.36 21.80 -2.98
CA GLU A 763 -31.74 22.61 -1.92
C GLU A 763 -30.42 23.27 -2.36
N ASN A 764 -29.82 22.80 -3.44
CA ASN A 764 -28.73 23.46 -4.14
C ASN A 764 -28.80 23.20 -5.66
N GLU A 765 -27.97 23.90 -6.43
CA GLU A 765 -27.98 23.82 -7.89
C GLU A 765 -27.27 22.56 -8.44
N VAL A 766 -26.61 21.76 -7.60
CA VAL A 766 -25.72 20.66 -8.03
C VAL A 766 -26.52 19.55 -8.71
N PHE A 767 -27.58 19.03 -8.08
CA PHE A 767 -28.37 17.92 -8.65
C PHE A 767 -29.06 18.30 -9.96
N LEU A 768 -29.62 19.52 -10.06
CA LEU A 768 -30.18 20.01 -11.32
C LEU A 768 -29.09 20.23 -12.38
N SER A 769 -27.90 20.70 -12.00
CA SER A 769 -26.78 20.82 -12.95
C SER A 769 -26.30 19.47 -13.48
N GLN A 770 -26.32 18.40 -12.67
CA GLN A 770 -26.02 17.04 -13.13
C GLN A 770 -27.08 16.56 -14.13
N LEU A 771 -28.37 16.72 -13.81
CA LEU A 771 -29.48 16.38 -14.70
C LEU A 771 -29.38 17.10 -16.05
N LEU A 772 -29.18 18.43 -16.04
CA LEU A 772 -29.01 19.24 -17.25
C LEU A 772 -27.74 18.89 -18.03
N HIS A 773 -26.66 18.48 -17.35
CA HIS A 773 -25.42 18.05 -18.00
C HIS A 773 -25.60 16.72 -18.75
N ILE A 774 -26.34 15.77 -18.17
CA ILE A 774 -26.61 14.47 -18.80
C ILE A 774 -27.45 14.63 -20.06
N ILE A 775 -28.50 15.46 -20.04
CA ILE A 775 -29.27 15.81 -21.25
C ILE A 775 -28.55 16.83 -22.18
N ARG A 776 -27.24 17.05 -21.96
CA ARG A 776 -26.34 17.93 -22.74
C ARG A 776 -26.73 19.42 -22.83
N ARG A 777 -27.69 19.90 -22.02
CA ARG A 777 -28.15 21.30 -21.95
C ARG A 777 -27.22 22.20 -21.13
N ALA A 778 -25.98 22.33 -21.62
CA ALA A 778 -24.94 23.17 -21.04
C ALA A 778 -25.26 24.67 -21.08
N ASP A 779 -26.14 25.10 -21.98
CA ASP A 779 -26.77 26.42 -22.02
C ASP A 779 -27.55 26.71 -20.74
N LEU A 780 -28.40 25.77 -20.29
CA LEU A 780 -29.21 25.94 -19.09
C LEU A 780 -28.37 25.91 -17.80
N ILE A 781 -27.26 25.15 -17.78
CA ILE A 781 -26.29 25.20 -16.67
C ILE A 781 -25.69 26.61 -16.49
N SER A 782 -25.59 27.41 -17.56
CA SER A 782 -25.08 28.80 -17.47
C SER A 782 -26.06 29.77 -16.77
N LEU A 783 -27.35 29.43 -16.68
CA LEU A 783 -28.36 30.17 -15.93
C LEU A 783 -28.23 29.95 -14.42
N LEU A 784 -27.71 28.78 -14.02
CA LEU A 784 -27.42 28.44 -12.64
C LEU A 784 -26.20 29.22 -12.14
N ARG A 785 -25.05 28.98 -12.78
CA ARG A 785 -23.64 29.35 -12.43
C ARG A 785 -23.28 30.83 -12.16
N LYS A 786 -24.23 31.73 -11.90
CA LYS A 786 -23.99 33.19 -11.77
C LYS A 786 -23.61 33.69 -10.37
N ASP A 787 -23.71 32.89 -9.30
CA ASP A 787 -23.29 33.33 -7.96
C ASP A 787 -21.87 32.85 -7.63
N THR A 788 -20.98 33.76 -7.26
CA THR A 788 -19.52 33.54 -7.25
C THR A 788 -19.02 32.99 -5.91
N ARG A 789 -19.68 31.95 -5.41
CA ARG A 789 -19.33 31.28 -4.15
C ARG A 789 -18.99 29.83 -4.44
N GLN A 790 -17.82 29.38 -3.99
CA GLN A 790 -17.50 27.95 -4.00
C GLN A 790 -18.54 27.22 -3.13
N PRO A 791 -19.13 26.11 -3.60
CA PRO A 791 -19.89 25.23 -2.72
C PRO A 791 -18.96 24.76 -1.60
N MET A 792 -19.45 24.76 -0.35
CA MET A 792 -18.82 23.91 0.66
C MET A 792 -19.04 22.47 0.24
N GLU A 793 -17.96 21.70 0.20
CA GLU A 793 -18.05 20.26 -0.01
C GLU A 793 -18.66 19.64 1.25
N THR A 794 -19.78 18.95 1.06
CA THR A 794 -20.54 18.25 2.11
C THR A 794 -20.98 16.91 1.56
N ASP A 795 -20.73 15.84 2.31
CA ASP A 795 -20.77 14.43 1.86
C ASP A 795 -22.18 13.87 1.54
N ALA A 796 -23.17 14.75 1.35
CA ALA A 796 -24.60 14.43 1.25
C ALA A 796 -25.27 14.92 -0.06
N ASN A 797 -24.48 15.32 -1.07
CA ASN A 797 -25.04 15.66 -2.38
C ASN A 797 -25.57 14.39 -3.10
N PRO A 798 -26.86 14.34 -3.51
CA PRO A 798 -27.38 13.20 -4.26
C PRO A 798 -26.70 13.08 -5.62
N MET A 799 -26.35 11.87 -6.02
CA MET A 799 -25.72 11.55 -7.32
C MET A 799 -26.58 10.56 -8.11
N LEU A 800 -26.80 10.84 -9.38
CA LEU A 800 -27.57 9.98 -10.28
C LEU A 800 -26.85 8.64 -10.51
N SER A 801 -27.60 7.53 -10.54
CA SER A 801 -27.02 6.19 -10.70
C SER A 801 -26.42 5.99 -12.10
N GLU A 802 -25.26 5.33 -12.17
CA GLU A 802 -24.63 4.97 -13.44
C GLU A 802 -25.56 4.16 -14.35
N TYR A 803 -26.43 3.35 -13.75
CA TYR A 803 -27.51 2.62 -14.42
C TYR A 803 -28.43 3.54 -15.25
N ARG A 804 -28.95 4.61 -14.64
CA ARG A 804 -29.82 5.59 -15.32
C ARG A 804 -29.06 6.34 -16.41
N VAL A 805 -27.79 6.68 -16.15
CA VAL A 805 -26.91 7.36 -17.11
C VAL A 805 -26.62 6.48 -18.33
N MET A 806 -26.36 5.18 -18.12
CA MET A 806 -26.14 4.19 -19.19
C MET A 806 -27.41 4.01 -20.04
N LEU A 807 -28.57 3.80 -19.41
CA LEU A 807 -29.84 3.65 -20.14
C LEU A 807 -30.22 4.91 -20.92
N TYR A 808 -29.92 6.11 -20.41
CA TYR A 808 -30.15 7.35 -21.14
C TYR A 808 -29.21 7.49 -22.36
N LYS A 809 -27.92 7.20 -22.21
CA LYS A 809 -26.94 7.25 -23.32
C LYS A 809 -27.29 6.24 -24.43
N LEU A 810 -27.73 5.04 -24.08
CA LEU A 810 -28.26 4.07 -25.06
C LEU A 810 -29.44 4.64 -25.84
N TYR A 811 -30.37 5.33 -25.17
CA TYR A 811 -31.50 5.96 -25.84
C TYR A 811 -31.04 7.10 -26.77
N GLU A 812 -30.07 7.92 -26.36
CA GLU A 812 -29.54 9.02 -27.17
C GLU A 812 -28.86 8.52 -28.46
N ASP A 813 -28.07 7.44 -28.37
CA ASP A 813 -27.38 6.85 -29.51
C ASP A 813 -28.25 5.84 -30.32
N MET A 814 -29.53 5.62 -29.95
CA MET A 814 -30.43 4.68 -30.62
C MET A 814 -31.20 5.29 -31.81
N THR A 815 -31.08 4.65 -32.98
CA THR A 815 -31.91 4.99 -34.15
C THR A 815 -33.35 4.49 -34.01
N GLN A 816 -34.28 5.06 -34.80
CA GLN A 816 -35.66 4.55 -34.89
C GLN A 816 -35.71 3.09 -35.40
N GLU A 817 -34.78 2.68 -36.27
CA GLU A 817 -34.66 1.29 -36.73
C GLU A 817 -34.27 0.36 -35.57
N ASN A 818 -33.30 0.77 -34.75
CA ASN A 818 -32.92 0.05 -33.54
C ASN A 818 -34.10 -0.05 -32.56
N LEU A 819 -34.91 1.00 -32.41
CA LEU A 819 -36.10 1.00 -31.56
C LEU A 819 -37.20 0.04 -32.07
N GLU A 820 -37.55 0.07 -33.36
CA GLU A 820 -38.58 -0.85 -33.88
C GLU A 820 -38.09 -2.31 -33.91
N LYS A 821 -36.79 -2.54 -34.15
CA LYS A 821 -36.16 -3.86 -34.02
C LYS A 821 -36.15 -4.34 -32.56
N MET A 822 -35.87 -3.47 -31.59
CA MET A 822 -35.98 -3.77 -30.15
C MET A 822 -37.42 -4.13 -29.75
N LYS A 823 -38.41 -3.33 -30.16
CA LYS A 823 -39.84 -3.62 -29.96
C LYS A 823 -40.24 -4.97 -30.57
N PHE A 824 -39.74 -5.30 -31.75
CA PHE A 824 -39.99 -6.58 -32.40
C PHE A 824 -39.43 -7.76 -31.60
N LEU A 825 -38.14 -7.71 -31.21
CA LEU A 825 -37.48 -8.74 -30.40
C LEU A 825 -38.21 -8.98 -29.07
N LEU A 826 -38.56 -7.90 -28.36
CA LEU A 826 -39.22 -7.95 -27.05
C LEU A 826 -40.75 -8.18 -27.11
N SER A 827 -41.36 -8.13 -28.30
CA SER A 827 -42.83 -8.22 -28.48
C SER A 827 -43.46 -9.50 -27.92
N ASN A 828 -42.70 -10.60 -27.89
CA ASN A 828 -43.14 -11.88 -27.34
C ASN A 828 -42.92 -12.00 -25.82
N THR A 829 -42.06 -11.16 -25.23
CA THR A 829 -41.67 -11.22 -23.81
C THR A 829 -42.38 -10.16 -22.97
N LEU A 830 -42.44 -8.92 -23.45
CA LEU A 830 -43.14 -7.81 -22.81
C LEU A 830 -44.63 -7.78 -23.19
N GLY A 831 -44.93 -8.20 -24.42
CA GLY A 831 -46.27 -8.21 -25.03
C GLY A 831 -46.44 -7.12 -26.09
N ARG A 832 -47.06 -7.47 -27.23
CA ARG A 832 -47.26 -6.54 -28.37
C ARG A 832 -47.93 -5.23 -27.97
N ARG A 833 -49.01 -5.30 -27.18
CA ARG A 833 -49.76 -4.13 -26.72
C ARG A 833 -48.92 -3.16 -25.89
N GLN A 834 -47.93 -3.65 -25.15
CA GLN A 834 -47.00 -2.85 -24.37
C GLN A 834 -45.99 -2.12 -25.30
N MET A 835 -45.47 -2.84 -26.30
CA MET A 835 -44.56 -2.27 -27.31
C MET A 835 -45.26 -1.28 -28.26
N GLU A 836 -46.54 -1.51 -28.57
CA GLU A 836 -47.43 -0.58 -29.29
C GLU A 836 -47.72 0.71 -28.49
N MET A 837 -47.61 0.66 -27.16
CA MET A 837 -47.79 1.81 -26.27
C MET A 837 -46.46 2.50 -25.87
N SER A 838 -45.31 1.94 -26.28
CA SER A 838 -43.98 2.48 -25.98
C SER A 838 -43.51 3.39 -27.11
N ASN A 839 -43.29 4.67 -26.82
CA ASN A 839 -43.03 5.70 -27.83
C ASN A 839 -41.53 5.78 -28.16
N ASN A 840 -40.68 5.70 -27.14
CA ASN A 840 -39.22 5.78 -27.24
C ASN A 840 -38.54 4.56 -26.56
N ALA A 841 -37.20 4.52 -26.55
CA ALA A 841 -36.46 3.44 -25.89
C ALA A 841 -36.57 3.48 -24.35
N LEU A 842 -36.70 4.67 -23.75
CA LEU A 842 -36.89 4.81 -22.30
C LEU A 842 -38.20 4.17 -21.80
N ASP A 843 -39.28 4.26 -22.58
CA ASP A 843 -40.53 3.53 -22.32
C ASP A 843 -40.30 2.02 -22.34
N VAL A 844 -39.54 1.51 -23.33
CA VAL A 844 -39.22 0.08 -23.46
C VAL A 844 -38.37 -0.41 -22.28
N PHE A 845 -37.31 0.32 -21.91
CA PHE A 845 -36.50 0.03 -20.72
C PHE A 845 -37.36 0.03 -19.44
N THR A 846 -38.28 0.99 -19.32
CA THR A 846 -39.23 1.08 -18.20
C THR A 846 -40.17 -0.13 -18.14
N GLU A 847 -40.58 -0.71 -19.27
CA GLU A 847 -41.34 -1.98 -19.31
C GLU A 847 -40.46 -3.21 -19.04
N MET A 848 -39.19 -3.22 -19.46
CA MET A 848 -38.22 -4.27 -19.10
C MET A 848 -38.00 -4.33 -17.59
N GLU A 849 -37.84 -3.18 -16.92
CA GLU A 849 -37.77 -3.08 -15.45
C GLU A 849 -39.05 -3.60 -14.78
N LYS A 850 -40.23 -3.17 -15.24
CA LYS A 850 -41.54 -3.61 -14.70
C LYS A 850 -41.76 -5.12 -14.81
N LYS A 851 -41.07 -5.78 -15.74
CA LYS A 851 -41.10 -7.23 -15.95
C LYS A 851 -39.96 -7.98 -15.28
N GLY A 852 -39.04 -7.28 -14.60
CA GLY A 852 -37.86 -7.88 -13.98
C GLY A 852 -36.88 -8.47 -15.00
N LEU A 853 -36.84 -7.95 -16.24
CA LEU A 853 -35.87 -8.36 -17.26
C LEU A 853 -34.56 -7.58 -17.17
N ILE A 854 -34.59 -6.38 -16.57
CA ILE A 854 -33.40 -5.55 -16.33
C ILE A 854 -33.50 -4.90 -14.95
N SER A 855 -32.36 -4.66 -14.34
CA SER A 855 -32.15 -3.91 -13.09
C SER A 855 -30.75 -3.28 -13.09
N ASN A 856 -30.38 -2.58 -12.03
CA ASN A 856 -29.02 -2.06 -11.85
C ASN A 856 -27.98 -3.15 -11.57
N THR A 857 -28.38 -4.39 -11.25
CA THR A 857 -27.48 -5.53 -10.99
C THR A 857 -27.55 -6.64 -12.05
N ASP A 858 -28.61 -6.67 -12.85
CA ASP A 858 -28.75 -7.59 -14.00
C ASP A 858 -29.20 -6.80 -15.22
N VAL A 859 -28.31 -6.67 -16.21
CA VAL A 859 -28.59 -6.11 -17.54
C VAL A 859 -28.38 -7.15 -18.64
N THR A 860 -28.32 -8.44 -18.31
CA THR A 860 -28.02 -9.53 -19.25
C THR A 860 -29.00 -9.52 -20.42
N LYS A 861 -30.31 -9.38 -20.13
CA LYS A 861 -31.34 -9.31 -21.16
C LYS A 861 -31.29 -8.01 -21.98
N LEU A 862 -30.72 -6.93 -21.44
CA LEU A 862 -30.44 -5.72 -22.20
C LEU A 862 -29.30 -5.96 -23.19
N TYR A 863 -28.18 -6.53 -22.73
CA TYR A 863 -27.03 -6.84 -23.58
C TYR A 863 -27.42 -7.77 -24.73
N GLU A 864 -28.08 -8.90 -24.45
CA GLU A 864 -28.61 -9.81 -25.48
C GLU A 864 -29.49 -9.07 -26.50
N THR A 865 -30.40 -8.22 -26.02
CA THR A 865 -31.34 -7.51 -26.90
C THR A 865 -30.62 -6.47 -27.76
N VAL A 866 -29.66 -5.73 -27.19
CA VAL A 866 -28.94 -4.64 -27.86
C VAL A 866 -27.83 -5.17 -28.79
N GLN A 867 -27.21 -6.30 -28.47
CA GLN A 867 -26.26 -7.01 -29.35
C GLN A 867 -26.91 -7.43 -30.68
N GLU A 868 -28.17 -7.84 -30.65
CA GLU A 868 -28.97 -8.08 -31.85
C GLU A 868 -29.37 -6.78 -32.60
N LEU A 869 -29.20 -5.59 -32.02
CA LEU A 869 -29.43 -4.31 -32.71
C LEU A 869 -28.15 -3.79 -33.37
N ASP A 870 -27.15 -3.49 -32.55
CA ASP A 870 -25.95 -2.73 -32.88
C ASP A 870 -24.79 -3.05 -31.91
N GLN A 871 -23.62 -3.39 -32.46
CA GLN A 871 -22.46 -3.81 -31.69
C GLN A 871 -21.80 -2.68 -30.87
N GLN A 872 -21.92 -1.41 -31.30
CA GLN A 872 -21.40 -0.26 -30.54
C GLN A 872 -22.27 0.02 -29.33
N LEU A 873 -23.60 -0.01 -29.50
CA LEU A 873 -24.56 0.09 -28.38
C LEU A 873 -24.38 -1.08 -27.39
N ALA A 874 -24.15 -2.29 -27.89
CA ALA A 874 -23.87 -3.45 -27.03
C ALA A 874 -22.62 -3.22 -26.16
N SER A 875 -21.56 -2.63 -26.73
CA SER A 875 -20.35 -2.27 -25.99
C SER A 875 -20.57 -1.22 -24.89
N MET A 876 -21.69 -0.49 -24.90
CA MET A 876 -22.04 0.44 -23.82
C MET A 876 -22.68 -0.29 -22.62
N VAL A 877 -23.48 -1.32 -22.89
CA VAL A 877 -23.99 -2.24 -21.84
C VAL A 877 -22.84 -3.07 -21.26
N GLU A 878 -21.94 -3.55 -22.12
CA GLU A 878 -20.75 -4.34 -21.76
C GLU A 878 -19.86 -3.61 -20.74
N LYS A 879 -19.49 -2.34 -21.04
CA LYS A 879 -18.72 -1.48 -20.12
C LYS A 879 -19.43 -1.23 -18.79
N TYR A 880 -20.76 -1.27 -18.75
CA TYR A 880 -21.54 -1.14 -17.52
C TYR A 880 -21.57 -2.45 -16.72
N ILE A 881 -21.65 -3.61 -17.37
CA ILE A 881 -21.46 -4.93 -16.73
C ILE A 881 -20.06 -5.00 -16.10
N GLU A 882 -19.01 -4.63 -16.85
CA GLU A 882 -17.64 -4.51 -16.33
C GLU A 882 -17.51 -3.48 -15.19
N GLY A 883 -18.47 -2.56 -15.03
CA GLY A 883 -18.51 -1.58 -13.94
C GLY A 883 -19.11 -2.17 -12.65
N ILE A 884 -20.21 -2.93 -12.79
CA ILE A 884 -20.90 -3.60 -11.66
C ILE A 884 -19.90 -4.43 -10.85
N ASP A 885 -19.11 -5.29 -11.49
CA ASP A 885 -18.15 -6.19 -10.82
C ASP A 885 -17.07 -5.43 -10.03
N ARG A 886 -16.65 -4.24 -10.48
CA ARG A 886 -15.69 -3.39 -9.77
C ARG A 886 -16.29 -2.79 -8.50
N HIS A 887 -17.55 -2.36 -8.54
CA HIS A 887 -18.29 -1.89 -7.35
C HIS A 887 -18.74 -3.02 -6.41
N HIS A 888 -18.23 -4.25 -6.57
CA HIS A 888 -18.51 -5.38 -5.69
C HIS A 888 -17.42 -5.67 -4.63
N GLN A 889 -16.27 -4.99 -4.65
CA GLN A 889 -15.16 -5.29 -3.75
C GLN A 889 -14.84 -4.25 -2.64
N TYR A 890 -15.51 -3.10 -2.58
CA TYR A 890 -15.19 -2.03 -1.61
C TYR A 890 -16.42 -1.40 -0.92
N SER A 891 -16.62 -1.77 0.35
CA SER A 891 -17.54 -1.19 1.35
C SER A 891 -17.17 -1.85 2.69
N LEU A 892 -16.95 -1.21 3.84
CA LEU A 892 -16.95 0.20 4.33
C LEU A 892 -15.93 0.25 5.52
N PRO A 893 -15.90 1.25 6.42
CA PRO A 893 -15.59 2.67 6.20
C PRO A 893 -14.38 3.16 7.05
N SER A 894 -13.99 4.43 6.89
CA SER A 894 -13.23 5.20 7.89
C SER A 894 -14.05 6.39 8.38
N ALA A 895 -13.80 6.83 9.62
CA ALA A 895 -14.45 8.00 10.22
C ALA A 895 -13.43 8.92 10.90
N ASN A 896 -13.20 10.04 10.23
CA ASN A 896 -12.28 11.14 10.45
C ASN A 896 -12.30 11.83 11.85
N THR A 897 -11.14 12.43 12.18
CA THR A 897 -10.85 13.84 12.56
C THR A 897 -12.01 14.87 12.67
N GLU A 898 -11.88 16.07 13.29
CA GLU A 898 -10.78 16.75 14.03
C GLU A 898 -11.26 17.40 15.37
N GLU A 899 -10.97 18.63 15.88
CA GLU A 899 -10.28 19.89 15.49
C GLU A 899 -9.68 20.57 16.77
N GLN A 900 -9.13 21.78 16.65
CA GLN A 900 -8.51 22.63 17.69
C GLN A 900 -9.56 23.62 18.29
N ARG A 901 -9.30 24.73 19.03
CA ARG A 901 -8.14 25.62 19.34
C ARG A 901 -8.39 26.22 20.77
N ILE A 902 -8.12 27.43 21.30
CA ILE A 902 -7.63 28.80 20.96
C ILE A 902 -6.79 29.31 22.19
N ASP A 903 -6.07 30.44 22.07
CA ASP A 903 -5.20 31.12 23.06
C ASP A 903 -5.88 31.81 24.28
N ASP A 904 -5.09 32.28 25.28
CA ASP A 904 -4.68 33.73 25.40
C ASP A 904 -3.71 34.06 26.58
N THR A 905 -3.05 35.23 26.51
CA THR A 905 -2.39 36.07 27.58
C THR A 905 -0.97 35.75 28.13
N THR A 906 0.04 36.23 27.40
CA THR A 906 1.13 37.19 27.77
C THR A 906 1.82 37.27 29.18
N SER A 907 3.17 37.42 29.14
CA SER A 907 4.10 38.01 30.17
C SER A 907 4.50 37.15 31.39
N LEU A 908 5.67 37.29 32.05
CA LEU A 908 6.80 38.26 32.02
C LEU A 908 8.18 37.57 31.88
N THR A 909 9.27 38.35 31.80
CA THR A 909 10.68 37.90 31.58
C THR A 909 11.57 38.03 32.86
N PRO A 910 12.93 38.13 32.86
CA PRO A 910 13.83 37.28 33.69
C PRO A 910 14.61 38.17 34.74
N PRO A 911 15.94 38.12 35.04
CA PRO A 911 17.06 37.17 34.77
C PRO A 911 17.99 36.94 36.00
N VAL A 912 19.34 36.99 35.82
CA VAL A 912 20.45 36.85 36.80
C VAL A 912 20.81 35.37 37.10
N SER A 913 21.87 34.72 36.59
CA SER A 913 23.19 35.10 36.01
C SER A 913 24.27 35.54 37.02
N GLU A 914 25.34 34.73 37.17
CA GLU A 914 26.71 35.01 37.70
C GLU A 914 27.37 33.65 38.11
N THR A 915 28.68 33.33 38.05
CA THR A 915 29.76 33.63 37.07
C THR A 915 30.88 32.55 37.20
N ARG A 916 31.84 32.50 36.24
CA ARG A 916 33.13 31.76 36.32
C ARG A 916 34.04 32.27 37.48
N PRO A 917 34.96 31.46 38.05
CA PRO A 917 36.28 31.13 37.46
C PRO A 917 36.61 29.61 37.50
N SER A 918 37.33 28.95 36.60
CA SER A 918 38.52 29.24 35.75
C SER A 918 39.88 29.23 36.47
N PHE A 919 40.66 28.16 36.26
CA PHE A 919 42.13 28.15 36.36
C PHE A 919 42.72 27.07 35.42
N GLU A 920 43.95 27.27 34.94
CA GLU A 920 44.55 26.53 33.82
C GLU A 920 45.79 25.70 34.22
N SER A 921 46.17 24.72 33.39
CA SER A 921 47.53 24.13 33.37
C SER A 921 47.86 23.53 31.99
N ILE A 922 49.06 23.81 31.46
CA ILE A 922 49.46 23.68 30.04
C ILE A 922 50.94 23.26 29.97
N SER A 923 51.45 22.48 28.99
CA SER A 923 50.87 21.50 28.04
C SER A 923 52.04 20.75 27.35
N SER A 924 51.78 19.71 26.56
CA SER A 924 52.76 19.16 25.59
C SER A 924 52.11 18.32 24.48
N ASP A 925 52.63 18.45 23.25
CA ASP A 925 51.96 18.06 22.01
C ASP A 925 52.35 16.68 21.42
N ALA A 926 51.69 16.39 20.28
CA ALA A 926 52.19 15.63 19.13
C ALA A 926 52.21 14.09 19.18
N GLN A 927 51.08 13.50 18.76
CA GLN A 927 51.06 12.76 17.49
C GLN A 927 49.67 12.84 16.85
N ALA A 928 49.61 13.04 15.53
CA ALA A 928 48.37 13.13 14.76
C ALA A 928 48.57 12.55 13.36
N GLU A 929 47.63 11.70 12.94
CA GLU A 929 47.38 11.19 11.59
C GLU A 929 45.85 10.95 11.50
N PRO A 930 45.24 10.91 10.30
CA PRO A 930 43.95 11.58 10.11
C PRO A 930 42.72 10.73 10.43
N ALA A 931 41.81 11.31 11.22
CA ALA A 931 40.42 10.89 11.24
C ALA A 931 39.67 11.52 10.06
N SER A 932 39.01 10.69 9.24
CA SER A 932 38.08 11.15 8.21
C SER A 932 36.92 11.93 8.82
N HIS A 933 36.54 13.06 8.21
CA HIS A 933 35.30 13.77 8.52
C HIS A 933 34.09 12.88 8.13
N HIS A 934 33.68 12.02 9.05
CA HIS A 934 32.36 11.39 9.02
C HIS A 934 31.30 12.45 9.30
N ASP A 935 30.17 12.38 8.61
CA ASP A 935 29.03 13.22 8.91
C ASP A 935 28.44 12.83 10.27
N GLU A 936 28.65 13.69 11.28
CA GLU A 936 28.19 13.43 12.66
C GLU A 936 26.65 13.39 12.80
N THR A 937 25.91 13.67 11.72
CA THR A 937 24.45 13.56 11.69
C THR A 937 23.95 12.15 11.35
N GLU A 938 24.72 11.34 10.60
CA GLU A 938 24.27 10.05 10.06
C GLU A 938 24.16 8.93 11.13
N TYR A 939 24.98 9.00 12.19
CA TYR A 939 25.11 7.93 13.20
C TYR A 939 24.58 8.31 14.59
N TYR A 940 24.13 7.31 15.36
CA TYR A 940 23.93 7.47 16.80
C TYR A 940 25.30 7.54 17.52
N ARG A 941 25.47 8.55 18.38
CA ARG A 941 26.73 8.78 19.11
C ARG A 941 26.81 7.89 20.36
N LEU A 942 27.55 6.79 20.27
CA LEU A 942 27.80 5.89 21.40
C LEU A 942 29.10 6.29 22.11
N HIS A 943 29.00 7.11 23.16
CA HIS A 943 30.13 7.80 23.80
C HIS A 943 30.14 7.73 25.33
N HIS A 944 29.07 7.23 25.96
CA HIS A 944 29.02 6.99 27.40
C HIS A 944 29.64 5.63 27.77
N SER A 945 30.11 5.52 29.01
CA SER A 945 30.56 4.26 29.60
C SER A 945 29.95 4.11 31.00
N PRO A 946 29.00 3.18 31.22
CA PRO A 946 28.42 2.26 30.23
C PRO A 946 27.60 2.99 29.14
N ARG A 947 27.54 2.40 27.93
CA ARG A 947 26.74 2.92 26.81
C ARG A 947 25.23 2.87 27.06
N GLY A 948 24.79 2.06 28.03
CA GLY A 948 23.39 1.82 28.31
C GLY A 948 23.18 0.63 29.22
N TYR A 949 21.93 0.39 29.60
CA TYR A 949 21.51 -0.85 30.24
C TYR A 949 21.17 -1.91 29.19
N CYS A 950 21.52 -3.17 29.48
CA CYS A 950 21.05 -4.35 28.76
C CYS A 950 20.31 -5.26 29.74
N VAL A 951 18.98 -5.23 29.73
CA VAL A 951 18.15 -6.02 30.63
C VAL A 951 17.76 -7.33 29.96
N ILE A 952 18.17 -8.46 30.54
CA ILE A 952 17.87 -9.80 30.04
C ILE A 952 16.84 -10.45 30.95
N ILE A 953 15.63 -10.66 30.46
CA ILE A 953 14.57 -11.44 31.11
C ILE A 953 14.62 -12.85 30.53
N ASN A 954 14.97 -13.84 31.36
CA ASN A 954 15.22 -15.21 30.95
C ASN A 954 14.31 -16.18 31.72
N ASN A 955 13.19 -16.57 31.12
CA ASN A 955 12.26 -17.52 31.72
C ASN A 955 12.56 -18.94 31.21
N GLU A 956 13.06 -19.77 32.11
CA GLU A 956 13.37 -21.18 31.91
C GLU A 956 12.33 -22.09 32.55
N GLU A 957 11.93 -21.82 33.79
CA GLU A 957 10.98 -22.64 34.55
C GLU A 957 9.55 -22.06 34.49
N PHE A 958 8.54 -22.91 34.29
CA PHE A 958 7.13 -22.51 34.20
C PHE A 958 6.24 -23.33 35.14
N GLN A 959 5.20 -22.71 35.70
CA GLN A 959 4.46 -23.24 36.86
C GLN A 959 3.22 -24.09 36.54
N GLY A 960 2.86 -24.30 35.27
CA GLY A 960 1.58 -24.90 34.87
C GLY A 960 1.67 -25.98 33.79
N VAL A 961 1.29 -25.64 32.56
CA VAL A 961 1.18 -26.55 31.40
C VAL A 961 2.19 -26.25 30.28
N LEU A 962 2.95 -25.17 30.36
CA LEU A 962 4.10 -24.91 29.49
C LEU A 962 5.28 -25.80 29.92
N LYS A 963 6.26 -25.99 29.04
CA LYS A 963 7.42 -26.87 29.29
C LYS A 963 8.65 -26.05 29.59
N ASP A 964 9.45 -26.49 30.56
CA ASP A 964 10.69 -25.79 30.89
C ASP A 964 11.61 -25.61 29.68
N ARG A 965 12.10 -24.38 29.50
CA ARG A 965 12.86 -23.94 28.32
C ARG A 965 14.36 -24.25 28.43
N GLY A 966 14.68 -25.41 28.98
CA GLY A 966 16.05 -25.87 29.27
C GLY A 966 17.02 -25.62 28.12
N GLY A 967 18.08 -24.85 28.39
CA GLY A 967 19.04 -24.37 27.39
C GLY A 967 18.97 -22.86 27.12
N THR A 968 17.91 -22.18 27.56
CA THR A 968 17.80 -20.71 27.52
C THR A 968 18.88 -20.00 28.34
N GLN A 969 19.54 -20.69 29.29
CA GLN A 969 20.73 -20.15 29.97
C GLN A 969 21.92 -19.92 29.02
N GLU A 970 22.08 -20.71 27.95
CA GLU A 970 23.17 -20.50 26.98
C GLU A 970 22.93 -19.25 26.12
N ASP A 971 21.67 -18.95 25.80
CA ASP A 971 21.25 -17.69 25.18
C ASP A 971 21.52 -16.50 26.11
N ALA A 972 21.13 -16.63 27.39
CA ALA A 972 21.38 -15.59 28.39
C ALA A 972 22.88 -15.36 28.63
N LYS A 973 23.72 -16.41 28.62
CA LYS A 973 25.19 -16.30 28.69
C LYS A 973 25.78 -15.63 27.45
N ALA A 974 25.34 -16.01 26.25
CA ALA A 974 25.81 -15.43 25.00
C ALA A 974 25.50 -13.93 24.93
N LEU A 975 24.24 -13.55 25.21
CA LEU A 975 23.81 -12.15 25.29
C LEU A 975 24.61 -11.37 26.35
N THR A 976 24.76 -11.93 27.56
CA THR A 976 25.55 -11.29 28.63
C THR A 976 26.99 -11.02 28.17
N THR A 977 27.61 -12.00 27.52
CA THR A 977 29.00 -11.90 27.04
C THR A 977 29.14 -10.84 25.96
N VAL A 978 28.28 -10.84 24.94
CA VAL A 978 28.34 -9.89 23.83
C VAL A 978 28.01 -8.47 24.27
N PHE A 979 26.92 -8.25 25.00
CA PHE A 979 26.53 -6.89 25.41
C PHE A 979 27.47 -6.29 26.48
N THR A 980 28.10 -7.12 27.32
CA THR A 980 29.19 -6.64 28.21
C THR A 980 30.40 -6.17 27.39
N ARG A 981 30.88 -6.96 26.40
CA ARG A 981 31.97 -6.53 25.51
C ARG A 981 31.61 -5.29 24.69
N LEU A 982 30.34 -5.07 24.36
CA LEU A 982 29.83 -3.87 23.69
C LEU A 982 29.70 -2.65 24.62
N GLY A 983 30.06 -2.76 25.90
CA GLY A 983 30.06 -1.65 26.85
C GLY A 983 28.72 -1.36 27.53
N PHE A 984 27.77 -2.31 27.54
CA PHE A 984 26.49 -2.17 28.27
C PHE A 984 26.58 -2.71 29.69
N ALA A 985 25.87 -2.06 30.61
CA ALA A 985 25.60 -2.59 31.95
C ALA A 985 24.52 -3.68 31.86
N VAL A 986 24.95 -4.95 31.82
CA VAL A 986 24.03 -6.09 31.72
C VAL A 986 23.38 -6.39 33.09
N VAL A 987 22.06 -6.54 33.11
CA VAL A 987 21.27 -6.98 34.27
C VAL A 987 20.44 -8.19 33.85
N LYS A 988 20.65 -9.35 34.49
CA LYS A 988 19.87 -10.57 34.21
C LYS A 988 18.85 -10.86 35.30
N HIS A 989 17.60 -11.12 34.89
CA HIS A 989 16.53 -11.66 35.71
C HIS A 989 16.17 -13.06 35.19
N ASN A 990 15.94 -14.01 36.08
CA ASN A 990 15.47 -15.36 35.74
C ASN A 990 14.02 -15.55 36.21
N ASN A 991 13.23 -16.33 35.46
CA ASN A 991 11.94 -16.91 35.86
C ASN A 991 10.96 -15.89 36.47
N LEU A 992 10.83 -14.70 35.86
CA LEU A 992 9.92 -13.64 36.32
C LEU A 992 8.46 -13.95 35.96
N THR A 993 7.58 -13.76 36.94
CA THR A 993 6.12 -13.78 36.73
C THR A 993 5.69 -12.61 35.84
N ALA A 994 4.52 -12.68 35.20
CA ALA A 994 4.01 -11.63 34.33
C ALA A 994 3.75 -10.31 35.08
N ARG A 995 3.50 -10.38 36.39
CA ARG A 995 3.45 -9.20 37.27
C ARG A 995 4.84 -8.63 37.52
N ASP A 996 5.83 -9.49 37.75
CA ASP A 996 7.19 -9.05 38.09
C ASP A 996 7.95 -8.55 36.84
N ILE A 997 7.66 -9.08 35.64
CA ILE A 997 8.07 -8.51 34.34
C ILE A 997 7.55 -7.07 34.21
N ARG A 998 6.23 -6.87 34.37
CA ARG A 998 5.61 -5.53 34.36
C ARG A 998 6.23 -4.60 35.41
N THR A 999 6.57 -5.15 36.58
CA THR A 999 7.20 -4.40 37.67
C THR A 999 8.61 -3.97 37.30
N GLU A 1000 9.43 -4.84 36.71
CA GLU A 1000 10.79 -4.52 36.28
C GLU A 1000 10.82 -3.52 35.12
N ILE A 1001 9.92 -3.67 34.14
CA ILE A 1001 9.74 -2.70 33.06
C ILE A 1001 9.33 -1.32 33.61
N ASN A 1002 8.43 -1.27 34.60
CA ASN A 1002 8.06 -0.01 35.26
C ASN A 1002 9.16 0.58 36.15
N LYS A 1003 10.04 -0.23 36.76
CA LYS A 1003 11.28 0.28 37.37
C LYS A 1003 12.17 0.90 36.31
N LEU A 1004 12.45 0.17 35.22
CA LEU A 1004 13.35 0.54 34.15
C LEU A 1004 12.91 1.85 33.47
N ARG A 1005 11.61 2.06 33.27
CA ARG A 1005 11.02 3.35 32.83
C ARG A 1005 11.42 4.53 33.70
N ASN A 1006 11.55 4.33 35.02
CA ASN A 1006 11.86 5.39 35.99
C ASN A 1006 13.36 5.66 36.17
N TYR A 1007 14.25 4.98 35.42
CA TYR A 1007 15.68 5.29 35.43
C TYR A 1007 16.00 6.57 34.63
N ASN A 1008 17.08 7.23 35.02
CA ASN A 1008 17.62 8.37 34.30
C ASN A 1008 18.63 7.90 33.23
N PHE A 1009 18.28 8.06 31.96
CA PHE A 1009 19.13 7.68 30.83
C PHE A 1009 19.94 8.85 30.25
N ILE A 1010 20.03 10.01 30.91
CA ILE A 1010 20.83 11.16 30.39
C ILE A 1010 22.27 10.73 30.08
N ASN A 1011 22.93 10.08 31.04
CA ASN A 1011 24.34 9.62 30.93
C ASN A 1011 24.48 8.23 30.27
N HIS A 1012 23.54 7.86 29.40
CA HIS A 1012 23.52 6.61 28.64
C HIS A 1012 23.19 6.92 27.17
N ASP A 1013 23.78 6.20 26.23
CA ASP A 1013 23.52 6.40 24.79
C ASP A 1013 22.30 5.61 24.29
N ALA A 1014 22.03 4.44 24.86
CA ALA A 1014 21.07 3.47 24.34
C ALA A 1014 20.38 2.65 25.46
N LEU A 1015 19.32 1.94 25.08
CA LEU A 1015 18.66 0.91 25.91
C LEU A 1015 18.60 -0.41 25.14
N VAL A 1016 18.87 -1.54 25.80
CA VAL A 1016 18.66 -2.89 25.26
C VAL A 1016 17.81 -3.70 26.23
N VAL A 1017 16.78 -4.38 25.70
CA VAL A 1017 15.94 -5.32 26.43
C VAL A 1017 15.87 -6.64 25.65
N CYS A 1018 16.36 -7.72 26.25
CA CYS A 1018 16.30 -9.06 25.70
C CYS A 1018 15.28 -9.89 26.49
N VAL A 1019 14.35 -10.55 25.79
CA VAL A 1019 13.35 -11.42 26.40
C VAL A 1019 13.47 -12.82 25.82
N LEU A 1020 13.68 -13.80 26.70
CA LEU A 1020 13.73 -15.22 26.38
C LEU A 1020 12.59 -15.91 27.14
N SER A 1021 11.50 -16.27 26.47
CA SER A 1021 10.33 -16.90 27.11
C SER A 1021 9.50 -17.72 26.12
N HIS A 1022 8.43 -18.34 26.63
CA HIS A 1022 7.31 -18.74 25.79
C HIS A 1022 6.54 -17.50 25.29
N GLY A 1023 5.82 -17.66 24.18
CA GLY A 1023 4.92 -16.62 23.69
C GLY A 1023 4.06 -17.05 22.50
N GLU A 1024 3.33 -16.07 21.98
CA GLU A 1024 2.26 -16.17 20.99
C GLU A 1024 2.15 -14.84 20.22
N LYS A 1025 1.16 -14.71 19.33
CA LYS A 1025 1.02 -13.56 18.42
C LYS A 1025 0.82 -12.25 19.22
N GLY A 1026 1.86 -11.40 19.26
CA GLY A 1026 1.82 -10.13 19.99
C GLY A 1026 2.02 -10.21 21.51
N SER A 1027 2.39 -11.38 22.07
CA SER A 1027 2.47 -11.61 23.53
C SER A 1027 3.62 -12.54 23.95
N ILE A 1028 4.04 -12.44 25.22
CA ILE A 1028 4.94 -13.38 25.92
C ILE A 1028 4.26 -13.90 27.20
N TYR A 1029 4.72 -15.02 27.75
CA TYR A 1029 4.32 -15.48 29.08
C TYR A 1029 5.35 -15.18 30.16
N GLY A 1030 4.89 -14.92 31.39
CA GLY A 1030 5.69 -15.03 32.61
C GLY A 1030 5.89 -16.50 33.05
N SER A 1031 6.70 -16.72 34.08
CA SER A 1031 6.87 -18.06 34.70
C SER A 1031 5.61 -18.57 35.41
N ASP A 1032 4.68 -17.66 35.72
CA ASP A 1032 3.30 -17.91 36.19
C ASP A 1032 2.31 -18.22 35.05
N GLU A 1033 2.81 -18.38 33.82
CA GLU A 1033 2.06 -18.62 32.58
C GLU A 1033 1.00 -17.55 32.26
N GLN A 1034 1.10 -16.39 32.92
CA GLN A 1034 0.24 -15.24 32.63
C GLN A 1034 0.81 -14.42 31.47
N VAL A 1035 -0.06 -13.85 30.65
CA VAL A 1035 0.30 -13.09 29.45
C VAL A 1035 0.85 -11.69 29.81
N VAL A 1036 1.87 -11.25 29.07
CA VAL A 1036 2.33 -9.86 28.94
C VAL A 1036 2.34 -9.51 27.46
N ASN A 1037 1.57 -8.49 27.07
CA ASN A 1037 1.51 -8.05 25.67
C ASN A 1037 2.80 -7.33 25.30
N LEU A 1038 3.25 -7.42 24.04
CA LEU A 1038 4.47 -6.72 23.60
C LEU A 1038 4.38 -5.19 23.79
N ARG A 1039 3.17 -4.61 23.69
CA ARG A 1039 2.90 -3.20 23.99
C ARG A 1039 3.18 -2.81 25.45
N GLU A 1040 3.07 -3.74 26.39
CA GLU A 1040 3.41 -3.52 27.80
C GLU A 1040 4.92 -3.55 28.06
N LEU A 1041 5.71 -4.07 27.10
CA LEU A 1041 7.18 -4.08 27.15
C LEU A 1041 7.77 -2.85 26.46
N THR A 1042 7.26 -2.46 25.28
CA THR A 1042 7.79 -1.34 24.47
C THR A 1042 7.13 -0.01 24.81
N GLY A 1043 5.81 0.00 24.95
CA GLY A 1043 4.97 1.18 25.19
C GLY A 1043 5.21 1.97 26.50
N PRO A 1044 6.03 1.51 27.47
CA PRO A 1044 6.56 2.35 28.54
C PRO A 1044 7.77 3.23 28.18
N PHE A 1045 8.49 2.95 27.07
CA PHE A 1045 9.76 3.63 26.68
C PHE A 1045 9.60 4.63 25.51
N THR A 1046 8.36 4.98 25.23
CA THR A 1046 7.96 5.99 24.24
C THR A 1046 8.50 7.37 24.64
N SER A 1047 8.70 8.25 23.65
CA SER A 1047 9.39 9.53 23.86
C SER A 1047 8.69 10.49 24.84
N ASP A 1048 7.36 10.39 24.97
CA ASP A 1048 6.55 11.09 25.97
C ASP A 1048 6.70 10.52 27.41
N LYS A 1049 7.04 9.24 27.55
CA LYS A 1049 7.06 8.52 28.85
C LYS A 1049 8.45 8.39 29.46
N VAL A 1050 9.51 8.45 28.65
CA VAL A 1050 10.92 8.51 29.10
C VAL A 1050 11.70 9.57 28.30
N PRO A 1051 11.57 10.87 28.63
CA PRO A 1051 12.25 11.95 27.90
C PRO A 1051 13.78 11.83 27.83
N THR A 1052 14.39 11.09 28.77
CA THR A 1052 15.85 10.88 28.81
C THR A 1052 16.37 9.87 27.75
N LEU A 1053 15.45 9.21 27.04
CA LEU A 1053 15.68 8.29 25.90
C LEU A 1053 15.21 8.85 24.55
N VAL A 1054 14.96 10.16 24.42
CA VAL A 1054 14.63 10.80 23.13
C VAL A 1054 15.89 10.91 22.27
N GLY A 1055 15.81 10.56 20.98
CA GLY A 1055 16.96 10.57 20.05
C GLY A 1055 17.99 9.46 20.32
N LYS A 1056 17.61 8.44 21.10
CA LYS A 1056 18.47 7.35 21.58
C LYS A 1056 17.86 5.99 21.25
N PRO A 1057 18.61 5.06 20.65
CA PRO A 1057 18.06 3.80 20.17
C PRO A 1057 17.63 2.89 21.33
N LYS A 1058 16.41 2.34 21.23
CA LYS A 1058 15.88 1.35 22.18
C LYS A 1058 15.70 0.02 21.46
N LEU A 1059 16.58 -0.96 21.75
CA LEU A 1059 16.62 -2.26 21.08
C LEU A 1059 15.90 -3.32 21.91
N PHE A 1060 14.94 -4.02 21.30
CA PHE A 1060 14.18 -5.10 21.89
C PHE A 1060 14.45 -6.38 21.09
N PHE A 1061 15.00 -7.42 21.73
CA PHE A 1061 15.28 -8.71 21.09
C PHE A 1061 14.45 -9.80 21.78
N ILE A 1062 13.49 -10.38 21.04
CA ILE A 1062 12.44 -11.22 21.63
C ILE A 1062 12.49 -12.63 21.04
N GLN A 1063 13.00 -13.55 21.87
CA GLN A 1063 12.99 -14.99 21.66
C GLN A 1063 11.71 -15.57 22.26
N ALA A 1064 10.67 -15.62 21.44
CA ALA A 1064 9.39 -16.28 21.69
C ALA A 1064 8.79 -16.75 20.35
N CYS A 1065 7.80 -17.64 20.39
CA CYS A 1065 6.95 -17.93 19.21
C CYS A 1065 6.01 -16.75 18.92
N GLN A 1066 5.49 -16.64 17.70
CA GLN A 1066 4.44 -15.69 17.31
C GLN A 1066 3.18 -16.37 16.75
N GLY A 1067 3.07 -17.69 16.95
CA GLY A 1067 1.89 -18.49 16.66
C GLY A 1067 2.19 -19.99 16.71
N SER A 1068 1.20 -20.80 16.32
CA SER A 1068 1.26 -22.27 16.39
C SER A 1068 1.76 -22.94 15.10
N GLY A 1069 1.86 -22.21 13.99
CA GLY A 1069 2.25 -22.73 12.68
C GLY A 1069 3.73 -23.11 12.57
N TYR A 1070 4.03 -23.99 11.62
CA TYR A 1070 5.40 -24.30 11.21
C TYR A 1070 5.65 -23.77 9.79
N GLN A 1071 6.78 -23.10 9.55
CA GLN A 1071 7.11 -22.58 8.22
C GLN A 1071 7.51 -23.74 7.30
N LYS A 1072 6.77 -23.94 6.21
CA LYS A 1072 7.12 -24.91 5.17
C LYS A 1072 8.21 -24.31 4.28
N GLY A 1073 9.26 -25.09 3.99
CA GLY A 1073 10.26 -24.71 3.00
C GLY A 1073 9.85 -25.11 1.58
N SER A 1074 9.95 -24.18 0.63
CA SER A 1074 9.84 -24.48 -0.80
C SER A 1074 11.22 -24.84 -1.37
N VAL A 1075 11.28 -25.87 -2.21
CA VAL A 1075 12.54 -26.38 -2.78
C VAL A 1075 12.65 -26.00 -4.27
N PRO A 1076 13.74 -25.37 -4.73
CA PRO A 1076 14.06 -25.31 -6.16
C PRO A 1076 14.27 -26.72 -6.71
N TYR A 1077 13.68 -27.03 -7.87
CA TYR A 1077 13.61 -28.40 -8.37
C TYR A 1077 14.96 -28.90 -8.94
N SER A 1078 15.67 -29.78 -8.23
CA SER A 1078 16.83 -30.52 -8.74
C SER A 1078 17.09 -31.83 -7.98
N GLN A 1079 16.85 -32.93 -8.68
CA GLN A 1079 17.40 -34.30 -8.55
C GLN A 1079 18.06 -34.77 -7.23
N HIS A 1080 17.45 -35.80 -6.64
CA HIS A 1080 17.97 -36.74 -5.62
C HIS A 1080 19.09 -37.66 -6.19
N PRO A 1081 19.93 -38.38 -5.38
CA PRO A 1081 19.48 -39.10 -4.17
C PRO A 1081 20.44 -39.37 -2.99
N HIS A 1082 19.84 -40.04 -2.00
CA HIS A 1082 20.39 -40.79 -0.86
C HIS A 1082 20.86 -40.05 0.41
N LEU A 1083 20.70 -40.79 1.52
CA LEU A 1083 20.79 -40.37 2.92
C LEU A 1083 21.99 -41.05 3.58
N GLU A 1084 22.59 -40.37 4.55
CA GLU A 1084 23.20 -41.03 5.72
C GLU A 1084 22.61 -40.39 6.99
N GLU A 1085 22.22 -41.23 7.94
CA GLU A 1085 21.63 -40.78 9.20
C GLU A 1085 22.73 -40.38 10.19
N ARG A 1086 22.64 -39.17 10.73
CA ARG A 1086 23.36 -38.77 11.95
C ARG A 1086 22.38 -38.57 13.08
N GLU A 1087 22.78 -39.02 14.26
CA GLU A 1087 22.05 -38.83 15.52
C GLU A 1087 21.70 -37.35 15.71
N GLN A 1088 20.40 -37.03 15.79
CA GLN A 1088 19.94 -35.66 15.87
C GLN A 1088 19.89 -35.18 17.33
N PRO A 1089 20.49 -34.02 17.67
CA PRO A 1089 20.31 -33.42 18.99
C PRO A 1089 18.86 -32.94 19.16
N GLU A 1090 18.35 -32.97 20.39
CA GLU A 1090 16.97 -32.59 20.70
C GLU A 1090 16.69 -31.11 20.36
N ILE A 1091 15.70 -30.89 19.49
CA ILE A 1091 15.18 -29.57 19.09
C ILE A 1091 13.76 -29.45 19.62
N VAL A 1092 13.44 -28.32 20.25
CA VAL A 1092 12.17 -28.06 20.94
C VAL A 1092 11.57 -26.71 20.48
N THR A 1093 10.26 -26.50 20.65
CA THR A 1093 9.53 -25.29 20.24
C THR A 1093 8.86 -24.56 21.40
N ASP A 1094 8.95 -23.23 21.44
CA ASP A 1094 8.57 -22.39 22.59
C ASP A 1094 7.12 -21.84 22.54
N ALA A 1095 6.09 -22.65 22.24
CA ALA A 1095 4.71 -22.17 21.97
C ALA A 1095 3.67 -22.45 23.09
N GLY A 1096 2.65 -21.57 23.21
CA GLY A 1096 1.48 -21.68 24.11
C GLY A 1096 0.10 -21.49 23.41
N PRO A 1097 -1.03 -21.47 24.16
CA PRO A 1097 -2.40 -21.39 23.62
C PRO A 1097 -2.94 -19.96 23.42
N VAL A 1098 -3.55 -19.72 22.25
CA VAL A 1098 -3.69 -18.41 21.55
C VAL A 1098 -4.89 -17.53 21.96
N PRO A 1099 -4.66 -16.23 22.22
CA PRO A 1099 -5.48 -15.08 21.76
C PRO A 1099 -4.69 -14.12 20.82
N GLU A 1100 -5.30 -13.01 20.39
CA GLU A 1100 -4.74 -12.05 19.40
C GLU A 1100 -4.68 -10.60 19.90
N THR A 1101 -3.67 -9.80 19.47
CA THR A 1101 -3.79 -8.34 19.15
C THR A 1101 -2.49 -7.72 18.56
N THR A 1102 -2.54 -6.44 18.14
CA THR A 1102 -1.53 -5.72 17.33
C THR A 1102 -0.94 -4.47 18.01
N VAL A 1103 0.19 -3.92 17.49
CA VAL A 1103 0.89 -2.72 18.03
C VAL A 1103 1.64 -1.94 16.92
N PRO A 1104 1.48 -0.61 16.85
CA PRO A 1104 2.66 0.31 16.78
C PRO A 1104 2.45 1.66 17.51
N SER A 1105 3.52 2.44 17.75
CA SER A 1105 3.41 3.88 18.12
C SER A 1105 4.70 4.75 18.07
N ASP A 1106 5.89 4.25 17.73
CA ASP A 1106 7.14 4.87 18.22
C ASP A 1106 8.32 5.01 17.25
N ALA A 1107 9.16 6.02 17.50
CA ALA A 1107 10.45 6.30 16.82
C ALA A 1107 11.67 5.93 17.69
N ASP A 1108 12.84 5.75 17.07
CA ASP A 1108 14.09 5.26 17.68
C ASP A 1108 14.02 3.83 18.26
N PHE A 1109 13.01 3.03 17.92
CA PHE A 1109 12.91 1.63 18.34
C PHE A 1109 13.53 0.67 17.31
N LEU A 1110 13.99 -0.47 17.81
CA LEU A 1110 14.22 -1.67 17.01
C LEU A 1110 13.64 -2.88 17.76
N LEU A 1111 12.89 -3.72 17.06
CA LEU A 1111 12.24 -4.93 17.56
C LEU A 1111 12.66 -6.12 16.69
N GLY A 1112 13.63 -6.90 17.18
CA GLY A 1112 14.05 -8.15 16.57
C GLY A 1112 13.23 -9.32 17.11
N MET A 1113 12.27 -9.82 16.32
CA MET A 1113 11.48 -11.01 16.65
C MET A 1113 12.17 -12.26 16.10
N ALA A 1114 12.22 -13.34 16.89
CA ALA A 1114 12.86 -14.59 16.49
C ALA A 1114 12.18 -15.30 15.29
N THR A 1115 10.91 -15.03 15.03
CA THR A 1115 10.12 -15.65 13.95
C THR A 1115 9.02 -14.69 13.47
N VAL A 1116 8.63 -14.75 12.19
CA VAL A 1116 7.52 -13.93 11.65
C VAL A 1116 6.15 -14.35 12.25
N PRO A 1117 5.10 -13.51 12.16
CA PRO A 1117 3.78 -13.78 12.77
C PRO A 1117 3.18 -15.13 12.37
N ASP A 1118 2.35 -15.69 13.26
CA ASP A 1118 1.66 -16.98 13.14
C ASP A 1118 2.55 -18.23 13.20
N TYR A 1119 3.87 -18.10 13.27
CA TYR A 1119 4.82 -19.22 13.32
C TYR A 1119 5.55 -19.42 14.64
N LYS A 1120 6.10 -20.63 14.80
CA LYS A 1120 6.98 -21.03 15.91
C LYS A 1120 8.43 -20.58 15.73
N SER A 1121 9.17 -20.57 16.85
CA SER A 1121 10.64 -20.52 16.91
C SER A 1121 11.18 -21.84 17.48
N PHE A 1122 12.38 -22.24 17.05
CA PHE A 1122 13.07 -23.44 17.48
C PHE A 1122 14.25 -23.13 18.41
N ARG A 1123 14.59 -24.10 19.27
CA ARG A 1123 15.69 -24.02 20.25
C ARG A 1123 16.30 -25.40 20.48
N HIS A 1124 17.62 -25.46 20.63
CA HIS A 1124 18.33 -26.65 21.07
C HIS A 1124 18.41 -26.69 22.61
N THR A 1125 18.25 -27.87 23.19
CA THR A 1125 18.31 -28.05 24.66
C THR A 1125 19.70 -27.77 25.25
N ASN A 1126 20.77 -28.02 24.48
CA ASN A 1126 22.16 -27.95 24.96
C ASN A 1126 22.96 -26.73 24.47
N THR A 1127 22.44 -25.96 23.50
CA THR A 1127 23.20 -24.88 22.83
C THR A 1127 22.41 -23.58 22.62
N GLY A 1128 21.18 -23.48 23.13
CA GLY A 1128 20.36 -22.27 23.03
C GLY A 1128 19.52 -22.17 21.75
N SER A 1129 18.92 -21.01 21.51
CA SER A 1129 18.03 -20.74 20.38
C SER A 1129 18.81 -20.30 19.15
N ILE A 1130 18.37 -20.80 18.00
CA ILE A 1130 19.02 -20.55 16.71
C ILE A 1130 19.11 -19.05 16.40
N TYR A 1131 18.07 -18.29 16.76
CA TYR A 1131 18.04 -16.84 16.60
C TYR A 1131 19.05 -16.11 17.49
N ILE A 1132 19.08 -16.40 18.80
CA ILE A 1132 19.93 -15.65 19.75
C ILE A 1132 21.41 -16.01 19.57
N GLN A 1133 21.75 -17.27 19.32
CA GLN A 1133 23.12 -17.68 19.04
C GLN A 1133 23.64 -17.02 17.75
N GLU A 1134 22.83 -16.98 16.69
CA GLU A 1134 23.22 -16.33 15.43
C GLU A 1134 23.29 -14.80 15.57
N LEU A 1135 22.38 -14.17 16.32
CA LEU A 1135 22.43 -12.75 16.66
C LEU A 1135 23.74 -12.40 17.40
N CYS A 1136 24.09 -13.16 18.44
CA CYS A 1136 25.34 -12.98 19.18
C CYS A 1136 26.58 -13.15 18.29
N ARG A 1137 26.53 -14.11 17.35
CA ARG A 1137 27.62 -14.36 16.38
C ARG A 1137 27.79 -13.23 15.38
N GLN A 1138 26.71 -12.70 14.80
CA GLN A 1138 26.79 -11.59 13.84
C GLN A 1138 27.11 -10.25 14.51
N LEU A 1139 26.61 -9.99 15.72
CA LEU A 1139 27.03 -8.84 16.54
C LEU A 1139 28.53 -8.89 16.83
N THR A 1140 29.04 -10.05 17.26
CA THR A 1140 30.49 -10.25 17.49
C THR A 1140 31.30 -10.02 16.22
N LYS A 1141 30.88 -10.61 15.10
CA LYS A 1141 31.54 -10.44 13.80
C LYS A 1141 31.54 -8.99 13.32
N SER A 1142 30.48 -8.23 13.54
CA SER A 1142 30.42 -6.79 13.22
C SER A 1142 31.36 -5.98 14.12
N ALA A 1143 31.33 -6.22 15.42
CA ALA A 1143 32.16 -5.51 16.40
C ALA A 1143 33.67 -5.78 16.25
N GLU A 1144 34.05 -6.93 15.67
CA GLU A 1144 35.42 -7.30 15.28
C GLU A 1144 35.77 -6.93 13.82
N SER A 1145 34.82 -6.41 13.04
CA SER A 1145 35.03 -6.04 11.63
C SER A 1145 35.53 -4.59 11.49
N PRO A 1146 36.59 -4.32 10.71
CA PRO A 1146 36.96 -2.95 10.34
C PRO A 1146 35.84 -2.20 9.63
N GLN A 1147 34.97 -2.94 8.90
CA GLN A 1147 33.97 -2.39 7.99
C GLN A 1147 32.77 -1.75 8.71
N SER A 1148 32.69 -1.86 10.04
CA SER A 1148 31.77 -1.07 10.87
C SER A 1148 30.29 -1.24 10.49
N ASP A 1149 29.85 -2.48 10.34
CA ASP A 1149 28.49 -2.82 9.91
C ASP A 1149 27.43 -2.28 10.88
N ASP A 1150 26.37 -1.67 10.35
CA ASP A 1150 25.24 -1.20 11.13
C ASP A 1150 24.32 -2.34 11.60
N ILE A 1151 23.45 -2.06 12.57
CA ILE A 1151 22.55 -3.05 13.18
C ILE A 1151 21.57 -3.70 12.20
N LEU A 1152 21.14 -3.02 11.12
CA LEU A 1152 20.26 -3.58 10.10
C LEU A 1152 21.05 -4.51 9.16
N THR A 1153 22.28 -4.14 8.80
CA THR A 1153 23.22 -5.04 8.11
C THR A 1153 23.51 -6.29 8.94
N VAL A 1154 23.67 -6.16 10.27
CA VAL A 1154 23.82 -7.31 11.20
C VAL A 1154 22.58 -8.19 11.16
N LEU A 1155 21.37 -7.63 11.33
CA LEU A 1155 20.13 -8.40 11.35
C LEU A 1155 19.80 -9.05 9.99
N THR A 1156 20.14 -8.40 8.88
CA THR A 1156 20.04 -8.99 7.52
C THR A 1156 20.92 -10.25 7.39
N ARG A 1157 22.11 -10.25 8.02
CA ARG A 1157 22.94 -11.46 8.10
C ARG A 1157 22.29 -12.53 8.98
N VAL A 1158 21.74 -12.17 10.15
CA VAL A 1158 21.01 -13.12 11.02
C VAL A 1158 19.87 -13.79 10.25
N ASN A 1159 19.01 -13.02 9.58
CA ASN A 1159 17.90 -13.54 8.77
C ASN A 1159 18.40 -14.53 7.70
N ARG A 1160 19.47 -14.18 6.98
CA ARG A 1160 20.05 -15.02 5.91
C ARG A 1160 20.68 -16.31 6.44
N GLU A 1161 21.29 -16.31 7.62
CA GLU A 1161 21.91 -17.53 8.17
C GLU A 1161 20.87 -18.43 8.89
N VAL A 1162 19.91 -17.86 9.62
CA VAL A 1162 18.81 -18.63 10.26
C VAL A 1162 17.95 -19.34 9.20
N SER A 1163 17.58 -18.63 8.12
CA SER A 1163 16.71 -19.19 7.06
C SER A 1163 17.35 -20.28 6.19
N LYS A 1164 18.68 -20.42 6.21
CA LYS A 1164 19.37 -21.57 5.59
C LYS A 1164 19.09 -22.88 6.32
N GLY A 1165 18.98 -22.85 7.64
CA GLY A 1165 18.77 -24.03 8.47
C GLY A 1165 17.46 -24.77 8.17
N VAL A 1166 17.38 -26.02 8.61
CA VAL A 1166 16.16 -26.85 8.57
C VAL A 1166 16.03 -27.52 9.93
N PHE A 1167 14.91 -27.27 10.62
CA PHE A 1167 14.71 -27.62 12.03
C PHE A 1167 13.40 -28.40 12.14
N LEU A 1168 13.47 -29.66 12.58
CA LEU A 1168 12.32 -30.58 12.60
C LEU A 1168 11.54 -30.58 11.26
N SER A 1169 12.26 -30.74 10.14
CA SER A 1169 11.81 -30.62 8.73
C SER A 1169 11.18 -29.30 8.27
N HIS A 1170 11.22 -28.25 9.10
CA HIS A 1170 10.64 -26.93 8.83
C HIS A 1170 11.69 -25.81 8.78
N LYS A 1171 11.26 -24.61 8.40
CA LYS A 1171 12.08 -23.38 8.35
C LYS A 1171 11.84 -22.46 9.56
N GLN A 1172 12.76 -21.53 9.76
CA GLN A 1172 12.58 -20.36 10.63
C GLN A 1172 13.08 -19.12 9.90
N MET A 1173 12.38 -18.00 10.05
CA MET A 1173 12.70 -16.70 9.47
C MET A 1173 12.44 -15.63 10.53
N PRO A 1174 13.46 -14.93 11.06
CA PRO A 1174 13.27 -13.84 12.01
C PRO A 1174 12.71 -12.57 11.35
N GLU A 1175 12.08 -11.71 12.15
CA GLU A 1175 11.42 -10.49 11.69
C GLU A 1175 11.96 -9.26 12.44
N PRO A 1176 12.90 -8.51 11.83
CA PRO A 1176 13.35 -7.22 12.36
C PRO A 1176 12.40 -6.10 11.92
N LYS A 1177 11.73 -5.46 12.89
CA LYS A 1177 10.95 -4.22 12.72
C LYS A 1177 11.73 -3.07 13.34
N TYR A 1178 11.79 -1.90 12.71
CA TYR A 1178 12.57 -0.78 13.22
C TYR A 1178 12.00 0.58 12.82
N THR A 1179 12.29 1.58 13.64
CA THR A 1179 11.99 3.01 13.45
C THR A 1179 13.19 3.88 13.86
N LEU A 1180 14.39 3.29 13.80
CA LEU A 1180 15.67 3.99 14.00
C LEU A 1180 15.84 5.12 12.98
N THR A 1181 16.13 6.33 13.45
CA THR A 1181 16.30 7.51 12.60
C THR A 1181 17.74 7.73 12.14
N LYS A 1182 18.69 6.89 12.57
CA LYS A 1182 20.13 6.99 12.29
C LYS A 1182 20.78 5.61 12.20
N LYS A 1183 21.97 5.53 11.58
CA LYS A 1183 22.77 4.30 11.58
C LYS A 1183 23.31 4.01 12.98
N LEU A 1184 23.10 2.78 13.45
CA LEU A 1184 23.61 2.29 14.74
C LEU A 1184 24.72 1.27 14.50
N VAL A 1185 25.97 1.63 14.84
CA VAL A 1185 27.13 0.74 14.74
C VAL A 1185 27.56 0.33 16.14
N LEU A 1186 27.57 -0.98 16.40
CA LEU A 1186 27.96 -1.55 17.69
C LEU A 1186 29.38 -2.14 17.60
N ARG A 1187 30.37 -1.39 18.11
CA ARG A 1187 31.76 -1.87 18.31
C ARG A 1187 31.99 -2.25 19.77
N PHE A 1188 32.97 -3.11 20.04
CA PHE A 1188 33.42 -3.41 21.42
C PHE A 1188 34.10 -2.19 22.09
N VAL A 1189 34.25 -2.26 23.42
CA VAL A 1189 34.89 -1.26 24.30
C VAL A 1189 36.08 -1.89 25.01
#